data_AF-A0A9D2FJP1-F1
#
_entry.id   AF-A0A9D2FJP1-F1
#
_cell.length_a   1.000
_cell.length_b   1.000
_cell.length_c   1.000
_cell.angle_alpha   90.00
_cell.angle_beta   90.00
_cell.angle_gamma   90.00
#
_symmetry.space_group_name_H-M   'P 1'
#
loop_
_entity.id
_entity.type
_entity.pdbx_description
1 polymer ?
#
loop_
_entity_poly.entity_id
_entity_poly.type
_entity_poly.pdbx_seq_one_letter_code
_entity_poly.pdbx_strand_id
1 'polypeptide(L)'
;MVNTQLKILRVFGPTAAEVSAVLRQVRDDGCPGLRLLERDGEFAVCVQVSAPTRAMAEQYCDKWVQKLKSKFGDDVFATGETSLAQAALDLLLRKRKLLVAADETTGRLVGGLLQPLAHSEAAFDFGTESYANARAQRQIQVPPQLLRKFPGDVVQAAAGRAASALQVTGADYAAVYMPATVGQCPFVLVCDRSGAAACALPPELSDAAIGNQILDLLRRRLQGLQLTDSCITFRPGREHPMLLVSEAGRQRGNTVRFSLRHRTPATREPDRTADFEPMLDFDAAEPAPRPSRPAAQPRAAHAAPVGTIQFETDVDAERNTDPLNIETAGAQAAAEARRRRAVPVKRSAAPAEREPARTPPHSILDDDVPDFSAQLDPETIAAAQAADEADAAAGRSTTAQDFSRAATRLFSEEEQEEVEEKSRRAPDRKEREPVREREEDKTDLRSRSLARIEQAERRRRRMTVTVLVLVLLALLAGAVGLWWFFRHDLGARPAARNYGTAAYDDTAEAYLANALEKRPGALGFLGWPGLDGTLVYAPGTEPETASDGTQTPLVRFATANALDLATPGNTVLECTGSSYAGLARQDVMEQNSGFTLYLQNGAYRFKVVAVYYLDPAEEGDGAFDLYGSTDLSQYYDYLSFVAGIQARSLWQTGVDVGDRSRFLTITSQSDEDGVLLCVTGRLIEEEESAALDGAAITAAEDPLLTALQYQRKNQPMPEVRTLLQASVDSYAQQSAAGTAARNNAQAGEEESGTDLSGRLEDLQQQTDELLASADKLLAGLDDVAGGAGATESDLNQGAEGSLPEQSVTVDEVTATPAPTEAPASDSSSSSEQGGSSAAGETINVTMNGTAQTMDLVQCLAMVAQNELGSNAPAEAYKAQCVATHCWILSQSGYPAVYGATPGEAALAAAREVAHVLLTYNGQVCFTPYFASASTGTASAADVWGNDRPWLQAVDSPYDQSVASNWHTNGSSSGTARFSRQTLQDRIKSELGIDLSGVDPNSWFKILSANQYGWVAKIQVGPDGNSETVSGRWFRENLLAGQSVDGRSLRSQCFTFTYDSGLDCFIFDVYGYGHGCGMSQWGAIGYAQNGWGYQDILLHYYSGATITTY
;
A
#
# COMPACT_ATOMS: atom_id res chain seq x y z
N MET A 1 33.75 -44.99 -9.37
CA MET A 1 33.71 -43.54 -9.70
C MET A 1 32.72 -43.35 -10.82
N VAL A 2 31.85 -42.34 -10.72
CA VAL A 2 30.96 -41.91 -11.81
C VAL A 2 31.39 -40.50 -12.19
N ASN A 3 31.50 -40.22 -13.48
CA ASN A 3 31.87 -38.91 -14.01
C ASN A 3 30.59 -38.13 -14.32
N THR A 4 30.42 -36.97 -13.71
CA THR A 4 29.28 -36.08 -13.96
C THR A 4 29.70 -34.94 -14.88
N GLN A 5 28.86 -34.56 -15.84
CA GLN A 5 29.01 -33.38 -16.68
C GLN A 5 27.73 -32.53 -16.61
N LEU A 6 27.92 -31.22 -16.72
CA LEU A 6 26.87 -30.20 -16.69
C LEU A 6 27.03 -29.32 -17.93
N LYS A 7 25.94 -29.06 -18.66
CA LYS A 7 25.92 -28.03 -19.72
C LYS A 7 24.65 -27.18 -19.56
N ILE A 8 24.80 -25.87 -19.62
CA ILE A 8 23.72 -24.88 -19.48
C ILE A 8 23.25 -24.45 -20.87
N LEU A 9 21.95 -24.42 -21.08
CA LEU A 9 21.29 -23.90 -22.28
C LEU A 9 20.51 -22.64 -21.91
N ARG A 10 20.77 -21.53 -22.61
CA ARG A 10 20.14 -20.22 -22.33
C ARG A 10 19.01 -19.97 -23.33
N VAL A 11 17.81 -19.70 -22.81
CA VAL A 11 16.56 -19.58 -23.57
C VAL A 11 15.85 -18.29 -23.15
N PHE A 12 15.23 -17.60 -24.11
CA PHE A 12 14.45 -16.38 -23.86
C PHE A 12 13.28 -16.27 -24.86
N GLY A 13 12.11 -15.84 -24.38
CA GLY A 13 10.90 -15.65 -25.21
C GLY A 13 9.69 -16.54 -24.87
N PRO A 14 9.86 -17.86 -24.64
CA PRO A 14 8.79 -18.74 -24.15
C PRO A 14 8.39 -18.42 -22.71
N THR A 15 7.15 -18.74 -22.33
CA THR A 15 6.69 -18.58 -20.93
C THR A 15 7.24 -19.69 -20.02
N ALA A 16 7.31 -19.44 -18.71
CA ALA A 16 7.71 -20.44 -17.71
C ALA A 16 6.88 -21.74 -17.79
N ALA A 17 5.60 -21.65 -18.20
CA ALA A 17 4.73 -22.79 -18.45
C ALA A 17 5.15 -23.61 -19.68
N GLU A 18 5.51 -22.95 -20.79
CA GLU A 18 5.99 -23.58 -22.02
C GLU A 18 7.37 -24.24 -21.81
N VAL A 19 8.29 -23.55 -21.11
CA VAL A 19 9.58 -24.12 -20.68
C VAL A 19 9.35 -25.35 -19.79
N SER A 20 8.46 -25.25 -18.79
CA SER A 20 8.11 -26.36 -17.92
C SER A 20 7.52 -27.55 -18.68
N ALA A 21 6.65 -27.33 -19.67
CA ALA A 21 6.08 -28.38 -20.50
C ALA A 21 7.15 -29.11 -21.33
N VAL A 22 8.09 -28.37 -21.94
CA VAL A 22 9.24 -28.94 -22.66
C VAL A 22 10.12 -29.77 -21.71
N LEU A 23 10.40 -29.28 -20.51
CA LEU A 23 11.24 -29.98 -19.53
C LEU A 23 10.56 -31.20 -18.89
N ARG A 24 9.23 -31.23 -18.78
CA ARG A 24 8.47 -32.45 -18.41
C ARG A 24 8.66 -33.51 -19.48
N GLN A 25 8.34 -33.19 -20.74
CA GLN A 25 8.46 -34.16 -21.84
C GLN A 25 9.89 -34.71 -22.02
N VAL A 26 10.93 -33.87 -21.86
CA VAL A 26 12.33 -34.31 -21.94
C VAL A 26 12.77 -35.16 -20.73
N ARG A 27 12.09 -35.03 -19.58
CA ARG A 27 12.25 -35.91 -18.41
C ARG A 27 11.59 -37.27 -18.65
N ASP A 28 10.37 -37.27 -19.20
CA ASP A 28 9.62 -38.48 -19.57
C ASP A 28 10.35 -39.29 -20.66
N ASP A 29 11.03 -38.59 -21.58
CA ASP A 29 11.96 -39.16 -22.56
C ASP A 29 13.20 -39.86 -21.93
N GLY A 30 13.45 -39.69 -20.62
CA GLY A 30 14.54 -40.32 -19.87
C GLY A 30 15.78 -39.44 -19.60
N CYS A 31 15.64 -38.11 -19.54
CA CYS A 31 16.78 -37.24 -19.18
C CYS A 31 17.10 -37.31 -17.68
N PRO A 32 18.34 -37.66 -17.27
CA PRO A 32 18.65 -38.05 -15.88
C PRO A 32 18.83 -36.88 -14.90
N GLY A 33 18.94 -35.64 -15.39
CA GLY A 33 19.13 -34.47 -14.56
C GLY A 33 18.81 -33.18 -15.33
N LEU A 34 17.78 -32.47 -14.88
CA LEU A 34 17.37 -31.17 -15.39
C LEU A 34 17.11 -30.25 -14.19
N ARG A 35 17.75 -29.08 -14.18
CA ARG A 35 17.35 -27.94 -13.33
C ARG A 35 16.96 -26.76 -14.23
N LEU A 36 16.05 -25.94 -13.75
CA LEU A 36 15.68 -24.68 -14.38
C LEU A 36 16.02 -23.56 -13.40
N LEU A 37 16.60 -22.48 -13.90
CA LEU A 37 16.70 -21.19 -13.20
C LEU A 37 16.07 -20.13 -14.11
N GLU A 38 15.39 -19.16 -13.52
CA GLU A 38 14.77 -18.03 -14.21
C GLU A 38 15.28 -16.73 -13.57
N ARG A 39 15.62 -15.73 -14.39
CA ARG A 39 16.01 -14.39 -13.93
C ARG A 39 15.84 -13.38 -15.06
N ASP A 40 15.18 -12.26 -14.81
CA ASP A 40 15.05 -11.13 -15.75
C ASP A 40 14.56 -11.57 -17.16
N GLY A 41 13.67 -12.56 -17.20
CA GLY A 41 13.13 -13.20 -18.41
C GLY A 41 14.05 -14.24 -19.08
N GLU A 42 15.31 -14.37 -18.66
CA GLU A 42 16.20 -15.45 -19.11
C GLU A 42 15.92 -16.76 -18.37
N PHE A 43 15.83 -17.85 -19.12
CA PHE A 43 15.80 -19.21 -18.59
C PHE A 43 17.14 -19.93 -18.81
N ALA A 44 17.75 -20.42 -17.73
CA ALA A 44 18.93 -21.26 -17.77
C ALA A 44 18.56 -22.73 -17.50
N VAL A 45 18.44 -23.51 -18.58
CA VAL A 45 18.17 -24.96 -18.53
C VAL A 45 19.49 -25.70 -18.31
N CYS A 46 19.67 -26.22 -17.11
CA CYS A 46 20.88 -26.93 -16.71
C CYS A 46 20.71 -28.45 -16.90
N VAL A 47 21.45 -29.02 -17.86
CA VAL A 47 21.44 -30.46 -18.18
C VAL A 47 22.59 -31.14 -17.46
N GLN A 48 22.29 -32.05 -16.53
CA GLN A 48 23.27 -32.77 -15.72
C GLN A 48 23.21 -34.27 -16.06
N VAL A 49 24.35 -34.86 -16.43
CA VAL A 49 24.44 -36.29 -16.80
C VAL A 49 25.64 -36.95 -16.12
N SER A 50 25.40 -38.13 -15.54
CA SER A 50 26.38 -38.94 -14.82
C SER A 50 26.60 -40.27 -15.56
N ALA A 51 27.85 -40.59 -15.92
CA ALA A 51 28.19 -41.83 -16.64
C ALA A 51 29.55 -42.42 -16.18
N PRO A 52 29.88 -43.68 -16.51
CA PRO A 52 31.14 -44.30 -16.05
C PRO A 52 32.41 -43.56 -16.48
N THR A 53 32.41 -42.94 -17.66
CA THR A 53 33.55 -42.15 -18.19
C THR A 53 33.12 -40.74 -18.55
N ARG A 54 34.04 -39.76 -18.45
CA ARG A 54 33.78 -38.36 -18.80
C ARG A 54 33.30 -38.20 -20.25
N ALA A 55 33.91 -38.91 -21.20
CA ALA A 55 33.53 -38.87 -22.61
C ALA A 55 32.10 -39.37 -22.86
N MET A 56 31.64 -40.40 -22.14
CA MET A 56 30.25 -40.85 -22.23
C MET A 56 29.30 -39.83 -21.59
N ALA A 57 29.65 -39.28 -20.43
CA ALA A 57 28.83 -38.26 -19.75
C ALA A 57 28.64 -37.02 -20.63
N GLU A 58 29.73 -36.56 -21.27
CA GLU A 58 29.71 -35.46 -22.23
C GLU A 58 28.86 -35.80 -23.47
N GLN A 59 29.09 -36.94 -24.12
CA GLN A 59 28.32 -37.35 -25.31
C GLN A 59 26.81 -37.47 -25.03
N TYR A 60 26.42 -37.98 -23.86
CA TYR A 60 25.02 -38.02 -23.45
C TYR A 60 24.47 -36.62 -23.11
N CYS A 61 25.25 -35.77 -22.44
CA CYS A 61 24.87 -34.39 -22.16
C CYS A 61 24.64 -33.60 -23.45
N ASP A 62 25.54 -33.69 -24.43
CA ASP A 62 25.36 -33.05 -25.74
C ASP A 62 24.15 -33.61 -26.50
N LYS A 63 23.87 -34.92 -26.43
CA LYS A 63 22.66 -35.49 -27.03
C LYS A 63 21.38 -34.87 -26.44
N TRP A 64 21.35 -34.62 -25.13
CA TRP A 64 20.22 -33.96 -24.47
C TRP A 64 20.15 -32.46 -24.77
N VAL A 65 21.28 -31.74 -24.76
CA VAL A 65 21.34 -30.33 -25.16
C VAL A 65 20.88 -30.13 -26.61
N GLN A 66 21.29 -30.99 -27.54
CA GLN A 66 20.81 -30.94 -28.94
C GLN A 66 19.32 -31.25 -29.05
N LYS A 67 18.77 -32.17 -28.23
CA LYS A 67 17.33 -32.44 -28.18
C LYS A 67 16.54 -31.23 -27.64
N LEU A 68 17.04 -30.55 -26.60
CA LEU A 68 16.44 -29.33 -26.07
C LEU A 68 16.53 -28.18 -27.09
N LYS A 69 17.67 -27.99 -27.76
CA LYS A 69 17.81 -27.05 -28.89
C LYS A 69 16.82 -27.34 -30.01
N SER A 70 16.53 -28.61 -30.32
CA SER A 70 15.50 -28.97 -31.31
C SER A 70 14.05 -28.74 -30.88
N LYS A 71 13.80 -28.47 -29.59
CA LYS A 71 12.47 -28.12 -29.05
C LYS A 71 12.27 -26.62 -28.87
N PHE A 72 13.28 -25.91 -28.36
CA PHE A 72 13.26 -24.45 -28.16
C PHE A 72 13.62 -23.65 -29.43
N GLY A 73 14.30 -24.25 -30.41
CA GLY A 73 14.56 -23.61 -31.70
C GLY A 73 15.27 -22.26 -31.58
N ASP A 74 14.65 -21.23 -32.17
CA ASP A 74 15.16 -19.85 -32.27
C ASP A 74 15.21 -19.10 -30.91
N ASP A 75 14.51 -19.61 -29.90
CA ASP A 75 14.47 -19.06 -28.54
C ASP A 75 15.76 -19.35 -27.75
N VAL A 76 16.58 -20.29 -28.23
CA VAL A 76 17.93 -20.52 -27.72
C VAL A 76 18.86 -19.43 -28.22
N PHE A 77 19.33 -18.56 -27.34
CA PHE A 77 20.30 -17.53 -27.70
C PHE A 77 21.76 -17.93 -27.39
N ALA A 78 22.01 -18.73 -26.35
CA ALA A 78 23.37 -19.10 -25.93
C ALA A 78 23.47 -20.47 -25.21
N THR A 79 24.70 -20.82 -24.80
CA THR A 79 25.01 -21.98 -23.93
C THR A 79 26.13 -21.59 -22.97
N GLY A 80 26.02 -22.02 -21.70
CA GLY A 80 26.91 -21.60 -20.62
C GLY A 80 26.38 -20.35 -19.89
N GLU A 81 27.30 -19.44 -19.57
CA GLU A 81 27.07 -18.28 -18.70
C GLU A 81 26.85 -16.96 -19.46
N THR A 82 26.95 -16.97 -20.79
CA THR A 82 26.67 -15.80 -21.64
C THR A 82 25.22 -15.32 -21.46
N SER A 83 25.05 -14.08 -21.03
CA SER A 83 23.75 -13.38 -20.97
C SER A 83 23.25 -12.99 -22.35
N LEU A 84 21.96 -12.67 -22.45
CA LEU A 84 21.33 -12.19 -23.67
C LEU A 84 21.96 -10.88 -24.15
N ALA A 85 22.29 -9.98 -23.20
CA ALA A 85 22.96 -8.72 -23.48
C ALA A 85 24.33 -8.93 -24.15
N GLN A 86 25.17 -9.83 -23.64
CA GLN A 86 26.44 -10.17 -24.28
C GLN A 86 26.21 -10.82 -25.66
N ALA A 87 25.25 -11.73 -25.79
CA ALA A 87 24.93 -12.38 -27.07
C ALA A 87 24.43 -11.40 -28.15
N ALA A 88 23.69 -10.36 -27.75
CA ALA A 88 23.24 -9.28 -28.64
C ALA A 88 24.39 -8.32 -28.99
N LEU A 89 25.23 -7.93 -28.02
CA LEU A 89 26.40 -7.09 -28.24
C LEU A 89 27.41 -7.74 -29.20
N ASP A 90 27.77 -9.00 -28.94
CA ASP A 90 28.59 -9.85 -29.81
C ASP A 90 28.12 -9.79 -31.27
N LEU A 91 26.80 -9.84 -31.48
CA LEU A 91 26.17 -9.87 -32.78
C LEU A 91 26.19 -8.50 -33.47
N LEU A 92 25.97 -7.41 -32.71
CA LEU A 92 26.12 -6.04 -33.19
C LEU A 92 27.55 -5.74 -33.62
N LEU A 93 28.54 -6.05 -32.77
CA LEU A 93 29.97 -5.88 -33.05
C LEU A 93 30.41 -6.69 -34.27
N ARG A 94 30.07 -7.99 -34.31
CA ARG A 94 30.40 -8.90 -35.41
C ARG A 94 29.75 -8.50 -36.74
N LYS A 95 28.57 -7.87 -36.72
CA LYS A 95 27.91 -7.30 -37.92
C LYS A 95 28.24 -5.83 -38.18
N ARG A 96 29.03 -5.19 -37.30
CA ARG A 96 29.36 -3.75 -37.30
C ARG A 96 28.12 -2.87 -37.42
N LYS A 97 27.16 -3.10 -36.53
CA LYS A 97 25.85 -2.43 -36.46
C LYS A 97 25.76 -1.52 -35.24
N LEU A 98 25.18 -0.33 -35.46
CA LEU A 98 24.88 0.63 -34.39
C LEU A 98 23.40 0.55 -34.02
N LEU A 99 23.14 0.31 -32.73
CA LEU A 99 21.87 0.51 -32.06
C LEU A 99 21.85 1.90 -31.42
N VAL A 100 20.71 2.58 -31.44
CA VAL A 100 20.43 3.78 -30.66
C VAL A 100 19.08 3.67 -29.95
N ALA A 101 18.90 4.39 -28.86
CA ALA A 101 17.58 4.62 -28.26
C ALA A 101 16.97 5.92 -28.80
N ALA A 102 15.64 5.97 -28.98
CA ALA A 102 14.98 7.18 -29.47
C ALA A 102 14.63 8.20 -28.37
N ASP A 103 14.76 7.80 -27.11
CA ASP A 103 14.45 8.58 -25.90
C ASP A 103 15.25 8.04 -24.70
N GLU A 104 15.30 8.82 -23.63
CA GLU A 104 16.13 8.53 -22.46
C GLU A 104 15.67 7.26 -21.72
N THR A 105 14.36 7.04 -21.53
CA THR A 105 13.84 5.85 -20.85
C THR A 105 14.31 4.57 -21.54
N THR A 106 14.17 4.49 -22.86
CA THR A 106 14.73 3.37 -23.65
C THR A 106 16.26 3.31 -23.55
N GLY A 107 16.90 4.48 -23.47
CA GLY A 107 18.33 4.64 -23.28
C GLY A 107 18.87 4.05 -21.99
N ARG A 108 18.17 4.25 -20.86
CA ARG A 108 18.54 3.71 -19.54
C ARG A 108 18.35 2.18 -19.50
N LEU A 109 17.22 1.68 -20.00
CA LEU A 109 16.89 0.25 -20.05
C LEU A 109 17.91 -0.58 -20.86
N VAL A 110 18.27 -0.12 -22.06
CA VAL A 110 19.29 -0.79 -22.89
C VAL A 110 20.71 -0.49 -22.39
N GLY A 111 20.93 0.72 -21.88
CA GLY A 111 22.21 1.16 -21.34
C GLY A 111 22.67 0.34 -20.14
N GLY A 112 21.83 0.14 -19.13
CA GLY A 112 22.18 -0.61 -17.92
C GLY A 112 22.60 -2.06 -18.18
N LEU A 113 22.07 -2.69 -19.24
CA LEU A 113 22.43 -4.05 -19.65
C LEU A 113 23.72 -4.13 -20.50
N LEU A 114 24.08 -3.04 -21.20
CA LEU A 114 25.24 -3.01 -22.10
C LEU A 114 26.46 -2.31 -21.48
N GLN A 115 26.28 -1.34 -20.60
CA GLN A 115 27.36 -0.54 -19.98
C GLN A 115 28.40 -1.38 -19.21
N PRO A 116 28.05 -2.48 -18.50
CA PRO A 116 29.03 -3.36 -17.86
C PRO A 116 29.87 -4.19 -18.84
N LEU A 117 29.51 -4.20 -20.13
CA LEU A 117 30.12 -5.06 -21.14
C LEU A 117 31.15 -4.29 -21.97
N ALA A 118 32.34 -4.89 -22.13
CA ALA A 118 33.43 -4.31 -22.89
C ALA A 118 33.07 -4.08 -24.37
N HIS A 119 33.51 -2.95 -24.92
CA HIS A 119 33.26 -2.51 -26.31
C HIS A 119 31.79 -2.21 -26.65
N SER A 120 30.91 -2.07 -25.65
CA SER A 120 29.51 -1.66 -25.84
C SER A 120 29.39 -0.31 -26.54
N GLU A 121 30.30 0.63 -26.28
CA GLU A 121 30.37 1.97 -26.87
C GLU A 121 30.65 1.98 -28.39
N ALA A 122 31.11 0.85 -28.94
CA ALA A 122 31.25 0.69 -30.39
C ALA A 122 29.92 0.30 -31.08
N ALA A 123 28.95 -0.24 -30.32
CA ALA A 123 27.71 -0.84 -30.80
C ALA A 123 26.42 -0.13 -30.34
N PHE A 124 26.48 0.62 -29.24
CA PHE A 124 25.40 1.45 -28.68
C PHE A 124 25.94 2.86 -28.36
N ASP A 125 25.13 3.90 -28.58
CA ASP A 125 25.62 5.29 -28.51
C ASP A 125 25.51 5.95 -27.12
N PHE A 126 24.86 5.28 -26.15
CA PHE A 126 24.56 5.80 -24.81
C PHE A 126 24.01 7.25 -24.82
N GLY A 127 23.19 7.58 -25.83
CA GLY A 127 22.57 8.91 -25.98
C GLY A 127 23.44 9.99 -26.61
N THR A 128 24.74 9.77 -26.81
CA THR A 128 25.70 10.81 -27.24
C THR A 128 25.46 11.36 -28.66
N GLU A 129 24.89 10.55 -29.56
CA GLU A 129 24.46 10.97 -30.90
C GLU A 129 22.92 11.03 -31.02
N SER A 130 22.18 10.51 -30.04
CA SER A 130 20.71 10.40 -30.00
C SER A 130 20.01 11.27 -28.92
N TYR A 131 19.57 10.69 -27.81
CA TYR A 131 18.62 11.31 -26.87
C TYR A 131 19.24 12.30 -25.88
N ALA A 132 20.47 12.07 -25.41
CA ALA A 132 21.17 12.98 -24.48
C ALA A 132 21.77 14.19 -25.22
N ASN A 133 21.93 14.10 -26.54
CA ASN A 133 22.36 15.20 -27.38
C ASN A 133 21.19 16.15 -27.66
N ALA A 134 21.10 17.26 -26.92
CA ALA A 134 20.00 18.22 -26.99
C ALA A 134 19.66 18.77 -28.40
N ARG A 135 20.60 18.71 -29.37
CA ARG A 135 20.31 19.05 -30.78
C ARG A 135 19.67 17.90 -31.54
N ALA A 136 20.08 16.66 -31.28
CA ALA A 136 19.48 15.47 -31.88
C ALA A 136 18.11 15.18 -31.26
N GLN A 137 17.99 15.20 -29.93
CA GLN A 137 16.74 15.06 -29.16
C GLN A 137 15.59 15.93 -29.72
N ARG A 138 15.84 17.21 -30.00
CA ARG A 138 14.86 18.14 -30.59
C ARG A 138 14.41 17.76 -32.02
N GLN A 139 15.16 16.92 -32.72
CA GLN A 139 14.83 16.40 -34.05
C GLN A 139 14.24 14.98 -34.01
N ILE A 140 14.42 14.23 -32.91
CA ILE A 140 13.85 12.89 -32.71
C ILE A 140 12.39 13.03 -32.22
N GLN A 141 11.55 13.56 -33.11
CA GLN A 141 10.12 13.75 -32.88
C GLN A 141 9.30 12.89 -33.86
N VAL A 142 8.04 12.61 -33.49
CA VAL A 142 7.11 11.87 -34.35
C VAL A 142 6.75 12.73 -35.56
N PRO A 143 6.90 12.26 -36.82
CA PRO A 143 6.60 13.06 -38.00
C PRO A 143 5.12 13.52 -38.01
N PRO A 144 4.80 14.84 -38.10
CA PRO A 144 3.40 15.30 -38.02
C PRO A 144 2.47 14.76 -39.12
N GLN A 145 3.03 14.35 -40.26
CA GLN A 145 2.29 13.68 -41.33
C GLN A 145 1.80 12.27 -40.94
N LEU A 146 2.50 11.62 -39.99
CA LEU A 146 2.15 10.31 -39.47
C LEU A 146 0.98 10.42 -38.48
N LEU A 147 1.09 11.34 -37.52
CA LEU A 147 0.03 11.64 -36.55
C LEU A 147 -1.29 12.06 -37.22
N ARG A 148 -1.22 12.87 -38.28
CA ARG A 148 -2.40 13.24 -39.09
C ARG A 148 -3.04 12.08 -39.86
N LYS A 149 -2.31 10.98 -40.07
CA LYS A 149 -2.77 9.81 -40.83
C LYS A 149 -3.23 8.67 -39.92
N PHE A 150 -2.66 8.57 -38.71
CA PHE A 150 -2.99 7.60 -37.68
C PHE A 150 -3.15 8.32 -36.32
N PRO A 151 -4.20 9.14 -36.14
CA PRO A 151 -4.44 9.82 -34.87
C PRO A 151 -4.75 8.78 -33.77
N GLY A 152 -4.13 8.93 -32.60
CA GLY A 152 -4.27 8.01 -31.46
C GLY A 152 -3.50 6.68 -31.56
N ASP A 153 -2.82 6.40 -32.67
CA ASP A 153 -2.02 5.17 -32.85
C ASP A 153 -0.62 5.35 -32.25
N VAL A 154 -0.46 4.98 -30.97
CA VAL A 154 0.83 5.08 -30.25
C VAL A 154 1.91 4.18 -30.88
N VAL A 155 1.53 3.08 -31.52
CA VAL A 155 2.46 2.11 -32.10
C VAL A 155 3.06 2.67 -33.38
N GLN A 156 2.26 3.35 -34.20
CA GLN A 156 2.76 4.21 -35.28
C GLN A 156 3.53 5.41 -34.76
N ALA A 157 3.11 6.06 -33.66
CA ALA A 157 3.84 7.19 -33.10
C ALA A 157 5.26 6.80 -32.63
N ALA A 158 5.39 5.70 -31.88
CA ALA A 158 6.65 5.10 -31.45
C ALA A 158 7.52 4.69 -32.65
N ALA A 159 6.94 4.02 -33.65
CA ALA A 159 7.65 3.68 -34.89
C ALA A 159 8.12 4.91 -35.68
N GLY A 160 7.36 6.01 -35.62
CA GLY A 160 7.72 7.32 -36.14
C GLY A 160 8.91 7.94 -35.40
N ARG A 161 8.91 7.91 -34.07
CA ARG A 161 10.03 8.37 -33.22
C ARG A 161 11.30 7.56 -33.54
N ALA A 162 11.20 6.24 -33.63
CA ALA A 162 12.29 5.34 -34.01
C ALA A 162 12.85 5.64 -35.42
N ALA A 163 11.95 5.88 -36.39
CA ALA A 163 12.34 6.25 -37.75
C ALA A 163 13.02 7.64 -37.82
N SER A 164 12.66 8.58 -36.95
CA SER A 164 13.36 9.86 -36.80
C SER A 164 14.73 9.66 -36.14
N ALA A 165 14.86 8.82 -35.10
CA ALA A 165 16.15 8.48 -34.49
C ALA A 165 17.14 7.90 -35.51
N LEU A 166 16.72 6.96 -36.36
CA LEU A 166 17.53 6.43 -37.47
C LEU A 166 18.01 7.52 -38.46
N GLN A 167 17.18 8.54 -38.73
CA GLN A 167 17.50 9.62 -39.66
C GLN A 167 18.46 10.67 -39.06
N VAL A 168 18.31 10.97 -37.77
CA VAL A 168 19.14 11.95 -37.06
C VAL A 168 20.53 11.39 -36.74
N THR A 169 20.61 10.14 -36.30
CA THR A 169 21.87 9.45 -35.93
C THR A 169 22.60 8.82 -37.11
N GLY A 170 21.86 8.40 -38.15
CA GLY A 170 22.39 7.57 -39.23
C GLY A 170 22.59 6.10 -38.85
N ALA A 171 22.10 5.66 -37.69
CA ALA A 171 22.24 4.30 -37.17
C ALA A 171 21.60 3.21 -38.06
N ASP A 172 21.81 1.95 -37.68
CA ASP A 172 21.21 0.80 -38.35
C ASP A 172 19.88 0.38 -37.70
N TYR A 173 19.81 0.43 -36.37
CA TYR A 173 18.65 0.05 -35.56
C TYR A 173 18.34 1.14 -34.54
N ALA A 174 17.05 1.41 -34.32
CA ALA A 174 16.58 2.27 -33.24
C ALA A 174 15.57 1.52 -32.37
N ALA A 175 15.77 1.55 -31.05
CA ALA A 175 14.84 1.01 -30.06
C ALA A 175 13.91 2.10 -29.51
N VAL A 176 12.70 1.69 -29.14
CA VAL A 176 11.74 2.46 -28.33
C VAL A 176 11.07 1.50 -27.34
N TYR A 177 11.03 1.88 -26.07
CA TYR A 177 10.08 1.37 -25.09
C TYR A 177 8.93 2.38 -24.95
N MET A 178 7.70 1.89 -24.97
CA MET A 178 6.52 2.64 -24.55
C MET A 178 5.98 2.00 -23.26
N PRO A 179 5.92 2.74 -22.14
CA PRO A 179 5.27 2.26 -20.93
C PRO A 179 3.76 2.09 -21.14
N ALA A 180 3.08 1.55 -20.14
CA ALA A 180 1.62 1.50 -20.11
C ALA A 180 1.06 2.93 -20.23
N THR A 181 -0.04 3.08 -20.98
CA THR A 181 -0.83 4.32 -21.07
C THR A 181 -2.30 3.96 -21.09
N VAL A 182 -3.19 4.82 -20.59
CA VAL A 182 -4.62 4.51 -20.40
C VAL A 182 -5.24 3.73 -21.58
N GLY A 183 -5.68 2.49 -21.30
CA GLY A 183 -6.29 1.57 -22.28
C GLY A 183 -5.31 0.79 -23.17
N GLN A 184 -3.99 0.88 -22.98
CA GLN A 184 -2.97 0.26 -23.84
C GLN A 184 -1.81 -0.30 -23.01
N CYS A 185 -1.43 -1.56 -23.27
CA CYS A 185 -0.34 -2.23 -22.54
C CYS A 185 1.04 -1.69 -22.95
N PRO A 186 2.07 -1.85 -22.10
CA PRO A 186 3.43 -1.51 -22.46
C PRO A 186 3.91 -2.35 -23.66
N PHE A 187 4.83 -1.79 -24.46
CA PHE A 187 5.43 -2.51 -25.57
C PHE A 187 6.83 -2.00 -25.91
N VAL A 188 7.64 -2.89 -26.49
CA VAL A 188 8.96 -2.54 -27.04
C VAL A 188 8.96 -2.66 -28.56
N LEU A 189 9.71 -1.78 -29.21
CA LEU A 189 9.77 -1.64 -30.66
C LEU A 189 11.22 -1.48 -31.12
N VAL A 190 11.63 -2.27 -32.12
CA VAL A 190 12.91 -2.15 -32.81
C VAL A 190 12.64 -1.82 -34.28
N CYS A 191 13.14 -0.67 -34.74
CA CYS A 191 12.98 -0.19 -36.10
C CYS A 191 14.29 -0.25 -36.88
N ASP A 192 14.20 -0.64 -38.16
CA ASP A 192 15.29 -0.58 -39.13
C ASP A 192 14.78 -0.12 -40.50
N ARG A 193 15.66 -0.10 -41.52
CA ARG A 193 15.36 0.39 -42.87
C ARG A 193 14.33 -0.45 -43.65
N SER A 194 13.94 -1.63 -43.15
CA SER A 194 12.91 -2.50 -43.77
C SER A 194 11.50 -2.29 -43.20
N GLY A 195 11.42 -1.82 -41.95
CA GLY A 195 10.19 -1.63 -41.18
C GLY A 195 10.46 -1.67 -39.65
N ALA A 196 9.38 -1.62 -38.88
CA ALA A 196 9.40 -1.81 -37.43
C ALA A 196 9.02 -3.25 -37.08
N ALA A 197 9.54 -3.74 -35.95
CA ALA A 197 9.02 -4.89 -35.23
C ALA A 197 8.65 -4.44 -33.81
N ALA A 198 7.48 -4.85 -33.31
CA ALA A 198 7.00 -4.49 -31.98
C ALA A 198 6.50 -5.72 -31.23
N CYS A 199 6.77 -5.79 -29.93
CA CYS A 199 6.32 -6.86 -29.02
C CYS A 199 5.50 -6.26 -27.88
N ALA A 200 4.27 -6.77 -27.69
CA ALA A 200 3.47 -6.44 -26.52
C ALA A 200 4.12 -7.05 -25.25
N LEU A 201 4.00 -6.34 -24.13
CA LEU A 201 4.50 -6.78 -22.82
C LEU A 201 3.35 -6.92 -21.81
N PRO A 202 3.46 -7.84 -20.83
CA PRO A 202 2.64 -7.78 -19.63
C PRO A 202 2.98 -6.50 -18.83
N PRO A 203 2.06 -6.03 -17.94
CA PRO A 203 2.25 -4.79 -17.19
C PRO A 203 3.36 -4.87 -16.13
N GLU A 204 3.66 -6.06 -15.63
CA GLU A 204 4.62 -6.31 -14.54
C GLU A 204 5.90 -6.94 -15.10
N LEU A 205 6.97 -6.16 -15.25
CA LEU A 205 8.31 -6.61 -15.64
C LEU A 205 9.39 -5.75 -14.99
N SER A 206 10.56 -6.34 -14.69
CA SER A 206 11.74 -5.58 -14.30
C SER A 206 12.32 -4.80 -15.49
N ASP A 207 12.96 -3.67 -15.22
CA ASP A 207 13.71 -2.88 -16.22
C ASP A 207 14.70 -3.75 -17.01
N ALA A 208 15.37 -4.70 -16.34
CA ALA A 208 16.25 -5.68 -16.96
C ALA A 208 15.51 -6.63 -17.91
N ALA A 209 14.31 -7.12 -17.55
CA ALA A 209 13.48 -7.93 -18.45
C ALA A 209 12.98 -7.15 -19.67
N ILE A 210 12.61 -5.87 -19.51
CA ILE A 210 12.19 -4.99 -20.61
C ILE A 210 13.37 -4.73 -21.56
N GLY A 211 14.55 -4.40 -21.02
CA GLY A 211 15.79 -4.25 -21.78
C GLY A 211 16.19 -5.55 -22.51
N ASN A 212 16.04 -6.70 -21.85
CA ASN A 212 16.24 -8.01 -22.47
C ASN A 212 15.26 -8.25 -23.62
N GLN A 213 13.97 -7.89 -23.51
CA GLN A 213 13.03 -8.03 -24.64
C GLN A 213 13.45 -7.17 -25.85
N ILE A 214 13.97 -5.96 -25.65
CA ILE A 214 14.53 -5.12 -26.73
C ILE A 214 15.71 -5.85 -27.39
N LEU A 215 16.61 -6.42 -26.60
CA LEU A 215 17.82 -7.10 -27.06
C LEU A 215 17.54 -8.43 -27.77
N ASP A 216 16.53 -9.21 -27.34
CA ASP A 216 16.09 -10.41 -28.06
C ASP A 216 15.35 -10.07 -29.37
N LEU A 217 14.46 -9.07 -29.35
CA LEU A 217 13.78 -8.58 -30.54
C LEU A 217 14.80 -8.10 -31.59
N LEU A 218 15.83 -7.37 -31.14
CA LEU A 218 16.97 -6.97 -31.96
C LEU A 218 17.81 -8.17 -32.44
N ARG A 219 18.13 -9.14 -31.57
CA ARG A 219 18.85 -10.37 -31.92
C ARG A 219 18.15 -11.14 -33.03
N ARG A 220 16.85 -11.40 -32.88
CA ARG A 220 16.01 -12.08 -33.88
C ARG A 220 15.96 -11.31 -35.19
N ARG A 221 15.79 -9.98 -35.16
CA ARG A 221 15.83 -9.11 -36.35
C ARG A 221 17.20 -9.11 -37.05
N LEU A 222 18.29 -9.10 -36.30
CA LEU A 222 19.66 -9.20 -36.81
C LEU A 222 19.96 -10.57 -37.43
N GLN A 223 19.42 -11.66 -36.89
CA GLN A 223 19.67 -13.03 -37.36
C GLN A 223 18.67 -13.51 -38.43
N GLY A 224 17.47 -12.92 -38.51
CA GLY A 224 16.39 -13.37 -39.40
C GLY A 224 15.58 -14.54 -38.83
N LEU A 225 15.46 -14.62 -37.50
CA LEU A 225 14.75 -15.68 -36.76
C LEU A 225 13.24 -15.42 -36.70
N GLN A 226 12.48 -16.45 -36.31
CA GLN A 226 11.07 -16.30 -35.96
C GLN A 226 10.91 -15.41 -34.73
N LEU A 227 9.99 -14.44 -34.82
CA LEU A 227 9.56 -13.63 -33.68
C LEU A 227 8.56 -14.40 -32.82
N THR A 228 8.40 -14.01 -31.56
CA THR A 228 7.45 -14.64 -30.64
C THR A 228 5.99 -14.32 -31.00
N ASP A 229 5.08 -15.12 -30.46
CA ASP A 229 3.61 -15.06 -30.64
C ASP A 229 2.97 -13.68 -30.28
N SER A 230 3.67 -12.83 -29.51
CA SER A 230 3.24 -11.48 -29.11
C SER A 230 3.89 -10.35 -29.95
N CYS A 231 4.68 -10.71 -30.96
CA CYS A 231 5.34 -9.77 -31.88
C CYS A 231 4.57 -9.56 -33.20
N ILE A 232 4.70 -8.37 -33.78
CA ILE A 232 4.38 -8.10 -35.20
C ILE A 232 5.55 -7.42 -35.92
N THR A 233 5.57 -7.54 -37.26
CA THR A 233 6.38 -6.67 -38.12
C THR A 233 5.48 -5.85 -39.04
N PHE A 234 5.72 -4.55 -39.15
CA PHE A 234 4.93 -3.65 -39.98
C PHE A 234 5.78 -2.51 -40.56
N ARG A 235 5.24 -1.79 -41.54
CA ARG A 235 5.87 -0.60 -42.12
C ARG A 235 5.27 0.68 -41.53
N PRO A 236 6.09 1.54 -40.92
CA PRO A 236 5.64 2.83 -40.41
C PRO A 236 4.90 3.61 -41.50
N GLY A 237 3.75 4.16 -41.14
CA GLY A 237 2.88 4.91 -42.03
C GLY A 237 2.14 4.11 -43.10
N ARG A 238 2.10 2.77 -43.07
CA ARG A 238 1.39 1.94 -44.07
C ARG A 238 0.27 1.08 -43.48
N GLU A 239 0.61 0.10 -42.66
CA GLU A 239 -0.37 -0.76 -41.97
C GLU A 239 -0.86 -0.09 -40.67
N HIS A 240 -2.01 -0.52 -40.14
CA HIS A 240 -2.51 -0.08 -38.84
C HIS A 240 -2.36 -1.24 -37.84
N PRO A 241 -1.31 -1.23 -37.00
CA PRO A 241 -1.18 -2.17 -35.90
C PRO A 241 -2.25 -1.91 -34.84
N MET A 242 -2.88 -2.98 -34.35
CA MET A 242 -3.76 -2.93 -33.19
C MET A 242 -3.19 -3.78 -32.08
N LEU A 243 -3.28 -3.28 -30.85
CA LEU A 243 -3.18 -4.10 -29.67
C LEU A 243 -4.51 -4.86 -29.46
N LEU A 244 -4.46 -6.15 -29.13
CA LEU A 244 -5.61 -6.98 -28.81
C LEU A 244 -5.35 -7.79 -27.54
N VAL A 245 -6.31 -7.77 -26.62
CA VAL A 245 -6.41 -8.78 -25.56
C VAL A 245 -6.92 -10.07 -26.21
N SER A 246 -6.32 -11.21 -25.89
CA SER A 246 -6.68 -12.49 -26.53
C SER A 246 -6.99 -13.58 -25.52
N GLU A 247 -8.15 -14.24 -25.66
CA GLU A 247 -8.57 -15.31 -24.76
C GLU A 247 -7.66 -16.54 -24.85
N ALA A 248 -7.13 -16.83 -26.03
CA ALA A 248 -6.09 -17.85 -26.22
C ALA A 248 -4.77 -17.50 -25.48
N GLY A 249 -4.49 -16.21 -25.26
CA GLY A 249 -3.38 -15.74 -24.42
C GLY A 249 -3.66 -15.91 -22.92
N ARG A 250 -4.92 -15.78 -22.50
CA ARG A 250 -5.42 -16.04 -21.13
C ARG A 250 -5.09 -17.47 -20.66
N GLN A 251 -5.12 -18.45 -21.57
CA GLN A 251 -4.71 -19.84 -21.30
C GLN A 251 -3.18 -20.08 -21.28
N ARG A 252 -2.37 -19.13 -21.77
CA ARG A 252 -0.90 -19.24 -21.83
C ARG A 252 -0.16 -18.27 -20.91
N GLY A 253 -0.87 -17.53 -20.05
CA GLY A 253 -0.27 -16.58 -19.12
C GLY A 253 0.26 -15.29 -19.77
N ASN A 254 -0.16 -14.95 -21.01
CA ASN A 254 0.20 -13.68 -21.64
C ASN A 254 -1.05 -13.06 -22.28
N THR A 255 -1.60 -12.04 -21.61
CA THR A 255 -2.95 -11.51 -21.86
C THR A 255 -3.09 -10.71 -23.15
N VAL A 256 -2.00 -10.11 -23.65
CA VAL A 256 -2.05 -9.11 -24.74
C VAL A 256 -1.11 -9.47 -25.90
N ARG A 257 -1.57 -9.24 -27.12
CA ARG A 257 -0.83 -9.49 -28.37
C ARG A 257 -1.10 -8.40 -29.40
N PHE A 258 -0.22 -8.25 -30.39
CA PHE A 258 -0.45 -7.37 -31.53
C PHE A 258 -1.13 -8.07 -32.72
N SER A 259 -1.87 -7.30 -33.52
CA SER A 259 -2.45 -7.71 -34.80
C SER A 259 -2.36 -6.59 -35.85
N LEU A 260 -2.70 -6.87 -37.10
CA LEU A 260 -2.72 -5.87 -38.19
C LEU A 260 -4.14 -5.76 -38.78
N ARG A 261 -4.72 -4.55 -38.79
CA ARG A 261 -5.89 -4.28 -39.64
C ARG A 261 -5.46 -4.20 -41.10
N HIS A 262 -5.57 -5.33 -41.81
CA HIS A 262 -5.62 -5.31 -43.26
C HIS A 262 -6.88 -4.56 -43.74
N ARG A 263 -6.77 -3.80 -44.83
CA ARG A 263 -7.92 -3.09 -45.42
C ARG A 263 -8.91 -4.10 -45.99
N THR A 264 -10.02 -4.31 -45.31
CA THR A 264 -11.23 -4.90 -45.91
C THR A 264 -11.60 -4.08 -47.16
N PRO A 265 -11.97 -4.72 -48.29
CA PRO A 265 -12.54 -4.00 -49.42
C PRO A 265 -13.81 -3.25 -48.98
N ALA A 266 -14.02 -2.03 -49.47
CA ALA A 266 -15.12 -1.19 -49.03
C ALA A 266 -16.48 -1.75 -49.48
N THR A 267 -17.15 -2.47 -48.58
CA THR A 267 -18.56 -2.87 -48.70
C THR A 267 -19.44 -1.64 -48.68
N ARG A 268 -20.29 -1.49 -49.70
CA ARG A 268 -21.25 -0.38 -49.81
C ARG A 268 -22.58 -0.77 -49.17
N GLU A 269 -22.75 -0.54 -47.88
CA GLU A 269 -24.06 -0.33 -47.26
C GLU A 269 -23.90 0.28 -45.85
N PRO A 270 -24.85 1.13 -45.39
CA PRO A 270 -24.77 1.76 -44.07
C PRO A 270 -25.53 0.96 -43.00
N ASP A 271 -25.04 1.12 -41.76
CA ASP A 271 -25.79 1.00 -40.50
C ASP A 271 -26.32 -0.40 -40.08
N ARG A 272 -25.71 -0.97 -39.03
CA ARG A 272 -26.35 -1.11 -37.70
C ARG A 272 -25.40 -1.59 -36.60
N THR A 273 -25.75 -1.23 -35.37
CA THR A 273 -25.09 -1.63 -34.11
C THR A 273 -25.79 -2.83 -33.46
N ALA A 274 -25.02 -3.55 -32.62
CA ALA A 274 -25.44 -4.56 -31.64
C ALA A 274 -26.10 -5.85 -32.18
N ASP A 275 -25.48 -6.98 -31.86
CA ASP A 275 -26.05 -8.04 -31.02
C ASP A 275 -24.93 -9.00 -30.60
N PHE A 276 -25.07 -9.67 -29.46
CA PHE A 276 -24.13 -10.70 -28.99
C PHE A 276 -24.66 -12.12 -29.24
N GLU A 277 -23.76 -13.10 -29.13
CA GLU A 277 -23.98 -14.56 -29.19
C GLU A 277 -25.16 -15.09 -28.33
N PRO A 278 -25.75 -16.29 -28.61
CA PRO A 278 -24.98 -17.53 -28.86
C PRO A 278 -25.62 -18.64 -29.74
N MET A 279 -24.84 -19.69 -30.04
CA MET A 279 -25.27 -21.07 -29.76
C MET A 279 -24.12 -22.11 -29.79
N LEU A 280 -24.15 -23.05 -28.83
CA LEU A 280 -23.46 -24.35 -28.92
C LEU A 280 -24.22 -25.27 -29.87
N ASP A 281 -23.49 -26.14 -30.58
CA ASP A 281 -24.04 -27.42 -31.05
C ASP A 281 -22.93 -28.50 -31.07
N PHE A 282 -23.30 -29.76 -30.88
CA PHE A 282 -22.36 -30.89 -30.73
C PHE A 282 -22.62 -31.97 -31.80
N ASP A 283 -21.70 -32.94 -31.92
CA ASP A 283 -21.79 -34.16 -32.74
C ASP A 283 -21.89 -34.03 -34.28
N ALA A 284 -20.73 -34.10 -34.97
CA ALA A 284 -20.59 -34.88 -36.23
C ALA A 284 -19.12 -35.19 -36.64
N ALA A 285 -18.67 -36.41 -36.36
CA ALA A 285 -17.71 -37.28 -37.08
C ALA A 285 -16.41 -36.75 -37.76
N GLU A 286 -15.30 -37.48 -37.56
CA GLU A 286 -14.03 -37.37 -38.31
C GLU A 286 -14.16 -37.70 -39.82
N PRO A 287 -13.18 -37.25 -40.63
CA PRO A 287 -12.66 -38.06 -41.74
C PRO A 287 -11.12 -38.30 -41.68
N ALA A 288 -10.72 -39.49 -42.15
CA ALA A 288 -9.35 -40.03 -42.09
C ALA A 288 -8.38 -39.51 -43.20
N PRO A 289 -7.05 -39.77 -43.14
CA PRO A 289 -6.04 -38.92 -43.80
C PRO A 289 -5.28 -39.52 -45.02
N ARG A 290 -4.40 -38.70 -45.62
CA ARG A 290 -3.29 -39.01 -46.58
C ARG A 290 -3.71 -39.18 -48.07
N PRO A 291 -2.88 -38.80 -49.07
CA PRO A 291 -1.50 -39.29 -49.28
C PRO A 291 -0.41 -38.25 -49.66
N SER A 292 0.80 -38.76 -49.93
CA SER A 292 2.00 -38.06 -50.43
C SER A 292 2.59 -38.87 -51.62
N ARG A 293 3.65 -38.50 -52.34
CA ARG A 293 4.82 -37.61 -52.08
C ARG A 293 5.16 -36.82 -53.37
N PRO A 294 6.37 -36.70 -53.99
CA PRO A 294 7.74 -37.19 -53.74
C PRO A 294 8.70 -36.08 -53.24
N ALA A 295 10.02 -36.31 -53.28
CA ALA A 295 11.08 -35.30 -53.12
C ALA A 295 12.39 -35.79 -53.78
N ALA A 296 13.21 -34.88 -54.34
CA ALA A 296 14.56 -35.10 -54.88
C ALA A 296 15.26 -33.73 -55.12
N GLN A 297 16.58 -33.54 -55.10
CA GLN A 297 17.75 -34.33 -54.63
C GLN A 297 18.96 -33.35 -54.47
N PRO A 298 19.95 -33.58 -53.57
CA PRO A 298 21.13 -32.71 -53.39
C PRO A 298 22.51 -33.34 -53.77
N ARG A 299 23.59 -32.50 -53.79
CA ARG A 299 25.06 -32.78 -53.90
C ARG A 299 25.66 -32.95 -55.33
N ALA A 300 26.96 -32.67 -55.62
CA ALA A 300 28.07 -31.89 -54.99
C ALA A 300 29.33 -31.77 -55.94
N ALA A 301 30.45 -31.18 -55.46
CA ALA A 301 31.84 -31.12 -56.03
C ALA A 301 32.10 -30.11 -57.21
N HIS A 302 33.12 -29.23 -57.25
CA HIS A 302 34.63 -29.31 -57.27
C HIS A 302 35.21 -29.72 -58.67
N ALA A 303 36.31 -29.19 -59.25
CA ALA A 303 37.39 -28.26 -58.81
C ALA A 303 38.00 -27.37 -59.97
N ALA A 304 39.22 -26.79 -59.78
CA ALA A 304 39.97 -25.79 -60.61
C ALA A 304 40.78 -26.39 -61.81
N PRO A 305 41.80 -25.77 -62.52
CA PRO A 305 42.56 -24.47 -62.35
C PRO A 305 43.03 -23.69 -63.64
N VAL A 306 44.00 -22.74 -63.50
CA VAL A 306 44.88 -22.05 -64.53
C VAL A 306 44.26 -20.90 -65.39
N GLY A 307 44.91 -19.75 -65.71
CA GLY A 307 46.16 -19.11 -65.22
C GLY A 307 46.83 -18.05 -66.16
N THR A 308 47.57 -17.05 -65.60
CA THR A 308 48.48 -16.03 -66.25
C THR A 308 47.83 -14.96 -67.20
N ILE A 309 48.40 -13.81 -67.64
CA ILE A 309 49.75 -13.13 -67.68
C ILE A 309 49.64 -11.63 -67.18
N GLN A 310 50.75 -10.86 -67.03
CA GLN A 310 50.82 -9.44 -66.60
C GLN A 310 50.60 -8.35 -67.69
N PHE A 311 50.42 -7.08 -67.27
CA PHE A 311 51.45 -5.99 -67.15
C PHE A 311 51.02 -5.09 -65.96
N GLU A 312 51.83 -4.66 -64.97
CA GLU A 312 53.07 -3.81 -64.95
C GLU A 312 52.81 -2.34 -65.36
N THR A 313 53.25 -1.29 -64.65
CA THR A 313 54.26 -1.12 -63.55
C THR A 313 53.88 -0.04 -62.51
N ASP A 314 54.47 -0.14 -61.29
CA ASP A 314 54.94 0.91 -60.35
C ASP A 314 53.94 2.01 -59.83
N VAL A 315 54.10 2.64 -58.66
CA VAL A 315 55.31 3.00 -57.86
C VAL A 315 55.11 2.76 -56.34
N ASP A 316 56.20 2.28 -55.71
CA ASP A 316 56.64 2.24 -54.30
C ASP A 316 55.69 2.46 -53.10
N ALA A 317 55.99 1.70 -52.04
CA ALA A 317 55.44 1.88 -50.69
C ALA A 317 56.49 1.64 -49.59
N GLU A 318 56.48 2.47 -48.56
CA GLU A 318 56.86 2.08 -47.20
C GLU A 318 55.59 2.16 -46.34
N ARG A 319 55.02 1.01 -45.95
CA ARG A 319 55.31 0.21 -44.74
C ARG A 319 54.74 0.82 -43.44
N ASN A 320 54.10 0.10 -42.52
CA ASN A 320 53.15 -1.05 -42.53
C ASN A 320 53.04 -1.58 -41.09
N THR A 321 51.81 -1.75 -40.55
CA THR A 321 51.35 -2.59 -39.42
C THR A 321 50.10 -1.91 -38.81
N ASP A 322 49.00 -2.57 -38.44
CA ASP A 322 48.55 -3.97 -38.56
C ASP A 322 46.98 -3.95 -38.57
N PRO A 323 46.27 -4.74 -39.40
CA PRO A 323 44.80 -4.79 -39.38
C PRO A 323 44.19 -5.57 -38.19
N LEU A 324 44.98 -6.21 -37.32
CA LEU A 324 44.52 -6.88 -36.09
C LEU A 324 44.83 -6.06 -34.84
N ASN A 325 44.04 -5.01 -34.59
CA ASN A 325 43.89 -4.48 -33.23
C ASN A 325 42.49 -3.88 -33.02
N ILE A 326 41.56 -4.70 -32.55
CA ILE A 326 40.18 -4.27 -32.21
C ILE A 326 40.13 -3.71 -30.78
N GLU A 327 41.07 -4.09 -29.91
CA GLU A 327 41.12 -3.77 -28.48
C GLU A 327 41.58 -2.32 -28.20
N THR A 328 42.11 -1.60 -29.19
CA THR A 328 42.65 -0.23 -29.03
C THR A 328 41.98 0.84 -29.90
N ALA A 329 40.91 0.51 -30.63
CA ALA A 329 40.25 1.42 -31.59
C ALA A 329 39.06 2.16 -30.95
N GLY A 330 39.34 3.04 -29.98
CA GLY A 330 38.32 3.77 -29.21
C GLY A 330 37.31 4.57 -30.04
N ALA A 331 36.15 4.88 -29.44
CA ALA A 331 34.93 5.37 -30.10
C ALA A 331 35.13 6.49 -31.15
N GLN A 332 36.08 7.41 -30.93
CA GLN A 332 36.42 8.47 -31.89
C GLN A 332 36.80 7.94 -33.28
N ALA A 333 37.58 6.86 -33.37
CA ALA A 333 38.01 6.27 -34.65
C ALA A 333 36.82 5.66 -35.41
N ALA A 334 35.88 5.02 -34.69
CA ALA A 334 34.63 4.52 -35.26
C ALA A 334 33.73 5.67 -35.75
N ALA A 335 33.57 6.73 -34.94
CA ALA A 335 32.82 7.92 -35.30
C ALA A 335 33.41 8.64 -36.53
N GLU A 336 34.74 8.75 -36.64
CA GLU A 336 35.37 9.41 -37.79
C GLU A 336 35.21 8.59 -39.08
N ALA A 337 35.35 7.26 -39.00
CA ALA A 337 35.08 6.36 -40.13
C ALA A 337 33.60 6.41 -40.58
N ARG A 338 32.66 6.62 -39.66
CA ARG A 338 31.23 6.86 -39.95
C ARG A 338 31.04 8.22 -40.63
N ARG A 339 31.59 9.31 -40.08
CA ARG A 339 31.51 10.68 -40.67
C ARG A 339 32.06 10.74 -42.09
N ARG A 340 33.17 10.05 -42.39
CA ARG A 340 33.76 9.96 -43.74
C ARG A 340 32.85 9.25 -44.77
N ARG A 341 31.82 8.49 -44.35
CA ARG A 341 30.79 7.89 -45.24
C ARG A 341 29.53 8.75 -45.40
N ALA A 342 29.32 9.77 -44.57
CA ALA A 342 28.06 10.50 -44.48
C ALA A 342 27.97 11.75 -45.38
N VAL A 343 29.04 12.13 -46.09
CA VAL A 343 29.11 13.39 -46.86
C VAL A 343 28.53 13.25 -48.28
N PRO A 344 27.45 13.96 -48.65
CA PRO A 344 26.96 14.03 -50.02
C PRO A 344 27.76 15.06 -50.85
N VAL A 345 27.96 14.78 -52.14
CA VAL A 345 28.64 15.70 -53.07
C VAL A 345 27.78 16.95 -53.33
N LYS A 346 28.32 18.14 -53.07
CA LYS A 346 27.65 19.43 -53.30
C LYS A 346 27.45 19.75 -54.78
N ARG A 347 26.35 20.45 -55.08
CA ARG A 347 26.17 21.35 -56.25
C ARG A 347 25.55 22.67 -55.76
N SER A 348 25.79 23.78 -56.46
CA SER A 348 25.67 25.14 -55.92
C SER A 348 24.80 26.09 -56.74
N ALA A 349 24.03 26.97 -56.08
CA ALA A 349 23.53 28.26 -56.60
C ALA A 349 23.02 29.17 -55.44
N ALA A 350 22.89 30.47 -55.69
CA ALA A 350 22.43 31.55 -54.78
C ALA A 350 22.11 32.83 -55.63
N PRO A 351 21.78 34.02 -55.07
CA PRO A 351 20.72 34.41 -54.11
C PRO A 351 19.86 35.63 -54.59
N ALA A 352 18.81 36.05 -53.85
CA ALA A 352 18.20 37.43 -53.80
C ALA A 352 16.95 37.48 -52.88
N GLU A 353 16.30 38.61 -52.52
CA GLU A 353 16.74 39.89 -51.88
C GLU A 353 15.48 40.76 -51.47
N ARG A 354 15.59 41.63 -50.42
CA ARG A 354 14.78 42.86 -50.10
C ARG A 354 13.56 42.88 -49.13
N GLU A 355 13.47 44.01 -48.42
CA GLU A 355 12.40 44.59 -47.57
C GLU A 355 11.78 45.86 -48.28
N PRO A 356 11.26 46.98 -47.67
CA PRO A 356 10.79 47.28 -46.28
C PRO A 356 9.51 48.17 -46.09
N ALA A 357 8.99 48.16 -44.85
CA ALA A 357 8.38 49.22 -43.99
C ALA A 357 7.46 50.39 -44.51
N ARG A 358 6.38 50.70 -43.74
CA ARG A 358 6.23 51.95 -42.91
C ARG A 358 4.93 52.09 -42.06
N THR A 359 4.97 53.00 -41.07
CA THR A 359 4.00 53.37 -39.99
C THR A 359 3.89 54.93 -39.90
N PRO A 360 3.23 55.61 -38.90
CA PRO A 360 2.30 55.21 -37.82
C PRO A 360 0.84 55.72 -38.11
N PRO A 361 0.17 56.78 -37.54
CA PRO A 361 0.45 57.76 -36.44
C PRO A 361 -0.69 58.08 -35.40
N HIS A 362 -0.31 58.34 -34.11
CA HIS A 362 -0.86 59.34 -33.14
C HIS A 362 -2.38 59.40 -32.72
N SER A 363 -2.82 59.91 -31.55
CA SER A 363 -2.21 60.23 -30.21
C SER A 363 -3.29 60.80 -29.23
N ILE A 364 -2.96 60.92 -27.92
CA ILE A 364 -3.46 61.93 -26.93
C ILE A 364 -4.91 61.78 -26.38
N LEU A 365 -5.29 62.18 -25.16
CA LEU A 365 -4.60 62.67 -23.91
C LEU A 365 -5.01 61.69 -22.74
N ASP A 366 -5.07 61.91 -21.41
CA ASP A 366 -4.85 62.98 -20.40
C ASP A 366 -4.28 62.28 -19.11
N ASP A 367 -3.46 62.75 -18.15
CA ASP A 367 -2.90 64.05 -17.68
C ASP A 367 -3.58 64.72 -16.44
N ASP A 368 -3.21 64.37 -15.17
CA ASP A 368 -2.93 65.35 -14.07
C ASP A 368 -2.37 64.80 -12.71
N VAL A 369 -1.74 65.68 -11.89
CA VAL A 369 -0.81 65.42 -10.75
C VAL A 369 -0.90 66.56 -9.69
N PRO A 370 -0.86 66.35 -8.33
CA PRO A 370 0.41 66.52 -7.56
C PRO A 370 0.62 65.80 -6.20
N ASP A 371 1.88 65.84 -5.77
CA ASP A 371 2.52 65.37 -4.52
C ASP A 371 2.24 66.25 -3.27
N PHE A 372 2.31 65.65 -2.07
CA PHE A 372 2.62 66.33 -0.81
C PHE A 372 3.42 65.44 0.17
N SER A 373 4.74 65.63 0.19
CA SER A 373 5.68 65.00 1.13
C SER A 373 5.62 65.56 2.56
N ALA A 374 5.76 64.69 3.58
CA ALA A 374 6.23 65.02 4.94
C ALA A 374 6.60 63.73 5.75
N GLN A 375 7.36 63.91 6.84
CA GLN A 375 7.81 62.89 7.79
C GLN A 375 7.04 62.98 9.14
N LEU A 376 7.31 62.07 10.09
CA LEU A 376 7.12 62.07 11.57
C LEU A 376 6.60 60.69 12.04
N ASP A 377 6.76 60.21 13.29
CA ASP A 377 7.90 60.24 14.22
C ASP A 377 7.66 59.13 15.29
N PRO A 378 8.60 58.19 15.55
CA PRO A 378 8.35 57.03 16.41
C PRO A 378 7.98 57.33 17.88
N GLU A 379 8.29 58.51 18.43
CA GLU A 379 7.87 58.85 19.81
C GLU A 379 6.34 58.88 19.98
N THR A 380 5.59 59.09 18.88
CA THR A 380 4.12 59.12 18.86
C THR A 380 3.49 57.75 19.17
N ILE A 381 4.20 56.65 18.91
CA ILE A 381 3.69 55.28 19.13
C ILE A 381 3.87 54.87 20.60
N ALA A 382 5.01 55.21 21.21
CA ALA A 382 5.25 54.98 22.63
C ALA A 382 4.26 55.76 23.53
N ALA A 383 3.82 56.93 23.08
CA ALA A 383 2.81 57.74 23.76
C ALA A 383 1.40 57.11 23.78
N ALA A 384 1.09 56.20 22.85
CA ALA A 384 -0.20 55.50 22.81
C ALA A 384 -0.23 54.32 23.81
N GLN A 385 0.84 53.53 23.88
CA GLN A 385 0.91 52.37 24.79
C GLN A 385 0.90 52.78 26.28
N ALA A 386 1.42 53.98 26.59
CA ALA A 386 1.40 54.54 27.95
C ALA A 386 0.02 55.07 28.40
N ALA A 387 -1.02 55.01 27.56
CA ALA A 387 -2.37 55.48 27.89
C ALA A 387 -3.25 54.35 28.50
N ASP A 388 -3.23 53.16 27.91
CA ASP A 388 -4.11 52.05 28.35
C ASP A 388 -3.67 51.42 29.68
N GLU A 389 -2.37 51.41 29.99
CA GLU A 389 -1.87 50.94 31.30
C GLU A 389 -2.34 51.81 32.49
N ALA A 390 -2.86 53.02 32.25
CA ALA A 390 -3.27 53.94 33.29
C ALA A 390 -4.66 53.64 33.89
N ASP A 391 -5.64 53.24 33.06
CA ASP A 391 -7.02 53.02 33.53
C ASP A 391 -7.20 51.68 34.27
N ALA A 392 -6.31 50.71 34.02
CA ALA A 392 -6.27 49.44 34.76
C ALA A 392 -5.96 49.58 36.27
N ALA A 393 -5.42 50.72 36.71
CA ALA A 393 -4.92 50.93 38.07
C ALA A 393 -5.88 51.69 39.02
N ALA A 394 -7.01 52.23 38.54
CA ALA A 394 -7.75 53.31 39.21
C ALA A 394 -8.88 52.88 40.19
N GLY A 395 -8.97 51.61 40.58
CA GLY A 395 -10.12 51.07 41.32
C GLY A 395 -10.38 51.70 42.71
N ARG A 396 -11.48 52.47 42.85
CA ARG A 396 -12.28 52.82 44.08
C ARG A 396 -13.38 53.86 43.72
N SER A 397 -14.50 54.04 44.44
CA SER A 397 -15.04 53.37 45.65
C SER A 397 -16.51 53.73 45.94
N THR A 398 -17.33 52.73 46.35
CA THR A 398 -18.38 52.79 47.41
C THR A 398 -19.60 53.73 47.22
N THR A 399 -20.75 53.57 47.92
CA THR A 399 -21.02 52.83 49.18
C THR A 399 -22.44 52.22 49.18
N ALA A 400 -22.69 51.25 50.06
CA ALA A 400 -23.99 50.58 50.24
C ALA A 400 -24.92 51.29 51.24
N GLN A 401 -26.18 50.83 51.27
CA GLN A 401 -27.16 50.96 52.36
C GLN A 401 -27.79 52.33 52.72
N ASP A 402 -27.57 53.40 51.96
CA ASP A 402 -28.31 54.68 52.14
C ASP A 402 -29.09 55.19 50.90
N PHE A 403 -29.53 54.27 50.05
CA PHE A 403 -30.80 54.44 49.30
C PHE A 403 -31.87 53.38 49.67
N SER A 404 -31.65 52.66 50.78
CA SER A 404 -32.61 51.72 51.37
C SER A 404 -33.77 52.42 52.12
N ARG A 405 -34.40 53.42 51.49
CA ARG A 405 -35.70 54.00 51.88
C ARG A 405 -36.22 54.97 50.80
N ALA A 406 -37.50 54.79 50.45
CA ALA A 406 -38.29 55.56 49.47
C ALA A 406 -37.83 55.43 47.98
N ALA A 407 -38.67 55.04 47.03
CA ALA A 407 -40.09 54.64 47.09
C ALA A 407 -40.22 53.08 46.99
N THR A 408 -41.07 52.35 47.72
CA THR A 408 -42.35 52.64 48.40
C THR A 408 -43.55 52.77 47.46
N ARG A 409 -44.32 51.67 47.33
CA ARG A 409 -45.68 51.54 46.77
C ARG A 409 -45.85 51.78 45.27
N LEU A 410 -46.14 50.70 44.52
CA LEU A 410 -47.46 50.49 43.89
C LEU A 410 -47.58 49.11 43.18
N PHE A 411 -47.50 48.03 43.96
CA PHE A 411 -48.12 46.74 43.60
C PHE A 411 -48.56 46.04 44.89
N SER A 412 -49.85 46.17 45.17
CA SER A 412 -50.62 45.44 46.17
C SER A 412 -51.85 44.84 45.45
N GLU A 413 -52.51 43.79 45.93
CA GLU A 413 -52.52 43.13 47.25
C GLU A 413 -52.97 41.64 47.09
N GLU A 414 -52.68 40.80 48.10
CA GLU A 414 -53.47 39.59 48.53
C GLU A 414 -53.52 38.35 47.59
N GLU A 415 -53.65 37.07 48.01
CA GLU A 415 -53.63 36.29 49.29
C GLU A 415 -53.53 34.78 48.88
N GLN A 416 -53.06 33.73 49.58
CA GLN A 416 -52.39 33.37 50.87
C GLN A 416 -51.24 32.34 50.51
N GLU A 417 -50.39 31.70 51.32
CA GLU A 417 -50.40 31.14 52.70
C GLU A 417 -51.38 29.92 52.85
N GLU A 418 -51.18 28.84 53.64
CA GLU A 418 -50.06 28.24 54.42
C GLU A 418 -50.36 26.70 54.55
N VAL A 419 -49.61 25.71 55.11
CA VAL A 419 -48.34 25.60 55.87
C VAL A 419 -47.80 24.12 55.87
N GLU A 420 -46.51 23.94 56.18
CA GLU A 420 -45.87 22.79 56.90
C GLU A 420 -45.46 21.42 56.27
N GLU A 421 -44.60 20.73 57.04
CA GLU A 421 -43.91 19.45 56.80
C GLU A 421 -43.84 18.64 58.14
N LYS A 422 -43.50 17.34 58.09
CA LYS A 422 -43.08 16.47 59.24
C LYS A 422 -44.09 15.96 60.30
N SER A 423 -44.61 14.76 60.03
CA SER A 423 -44.37 13.53 60.85
C SER A 423 -45.25 13.10 62.07
N ARG A 424 -45.48 11.76 62.14
CA ARG A 424 -45.63 10.86 63.32
C ARG A 424 -46.88 10.91 64.28
N ARG A 425 -47.84 10.00 63.97
CA ARG A 425 -48.51 8.98 64.86
C ARG A 425 -49.55 9.36 65.96
N ALA A 426 -50.65 8.56 65.94
CA ALA A 426 -51.47 8.05 67.08
C ALA A 426 -52.56 8.97 67.71
N PRO A 427 -53.52 8.46 68.54
CA PRO A 427 -54.38 7.25 68.35
C PRO A 427 -55.88 7.39 68.78
N ASP A 428 -56.72 6.45 68.30
CA ASP A 428 -57.92 5.79 68.91
C ASP A 428 -59.08 6.54 69.65
N ARG A 429 -60.32 6.05 69.35
CA ARG A 429 -61.55 5.93 70.19
C ARG A 429 -62.59 7.05 70.44
N LYS A 430 -63.87 6.57 70.40
CA LYS A 430 -65.11 7.01 71.12
C LYS A 430 -65.74 8.37 70.71
N GLU A 431 -67.04 8.64 70.76
CA GLU A 431 -68.35 7.96 70.94
C GLU A 431 -69.36 9.11 71.21
N ARG A 432 -70.55 9.15 70.61
CA ARG A 432 -71.86 9.33 71.32
C ARG A 432 -73.09 9.47 70.39
N GLU A 433 -74.19 8.99 70.95
CA GLU A 433 -75.59 9.01 70.47
C GLU A 433 -76.36 10.16 71.21
N PRO A 434 -77.72 10.34 71.26
CA PRO A 434 -78.81 9.31 71.27
C PRO A 434 -80.18 9.72 70.64
N VAL A 435 -81.25 8.94 70.95
CA VAL A 435 -82.71 9.28 70.88
C VAL A 435 -83.30 9.29 69.44
N ARG A 436 -84.35 8.53 69.06
CA ARG A 436 -85.40 7.64 69.67
C ARG A 436 -86.05 6.86 68.48
N GLU A 437 -86.99 5.89 68.49
CA GLU A 437 -87.66 4.81 69.29
C GLU A 437 -88.60 4.10 68.22
N ARG A 438 -89.48 3.08 68.32
CA ARG A 438 -90.14 2.10 69.25
C ARG A 438 -90.92 1.09 68.33
N GLU A 439 -91.47 -0.10 68.65
CA GLU A 439 -91.49 -1.01 69.81
C GLU A 439 -91.96 -2.43 69.34
N GLU A 440 -91.32 -3.52 69.83
CA GLU A 440 -91.82 -4.89 70.20
C GLU A 440 -92.91 -5.70 69.43
N ASP A 441 -93.10 -7.03 69.62
CA ASP A 441 -92.27 -8.26 69.83
C ASP A 441 -93.23 -9.47 70.16
N LYS A 442 -92.75 -10.73 70.20
CA LYS A 442 -93.03 -11.83 71.18
C LYS A 442 -93.37 -13.25 70.65
N THR A 443 -92.75 -14.26 71.29
CA THR A 443 -93.24 -15.65 71.59
C THR A 443 -93.43 -16.69 70.45
N ASP A 444 -93.25 -18.04 70.62
CA ASP A 444 -92.75 -18.84 71.77
C ASP A 444 -92.24 -20.29 71.46
N LEU A 445 -91.68 -20.94 72.50
CA LEU A 445 -91.68 -22.38 72.86
C LEU A 445 -91.12 -23.52 71.96
N ARG A 446 -89.93 -23.99 72.37
CA ARG A 446 -89.58 -25.40 72.76
C ARG A 446 -89.97 -26.62 71.88
N SER A 447 -88.93 -27.15 71.22
CA SER A 447 -88.47 -28.56 71.30
C SER A 447 -89.42 -29.73 70.89
N ARG A 448 -89.67 -29.86 69.59
CA ARG A 448 -89.74 -31.15 68.86
C ARG A 448 -89.07 -30.95 67.47
N SER A 449 -88.24 -31.85 66.92
CA SER A 449 -87.62 -33.07 67.43
C SER A 449 -86.29 -33.33 66.69
N LEU A 450 -85.45 -34.22 67.22
CA LEU A 450 -84.01 -34.41 66.88
C LEU A 450 -83.65 -34.75 65.41
N ALA A 451 -84.61 -34.98 64.52
CA ALA A 451 -84.35 -35.39 63.13
C ALA A 451 -83.94 -34.24 62.18
N ARG A 452 -84.32 -32.98 62.46
CA ARG A 452 -83.99 -31.84 61.56
C ARG A 452 -82.59 -31.25 61.78
N ILE A 453 -82.01 -31.43 62.96
CA ILE A 453 -80.69 -30.87 63.30
C ILE A 453 -79.59 -31.55 62.48
N GLU A 454 -79.64 -32.88 62.31
CA GLU A 454 -78.70 -33.59 61.43
C GLU A 454 -78.73 -33.12 59.98
N GLN A 455 -79.91 -32.86 59.39
CA GLN A 455 -79.97 -32.38 58.00
C GLN A 455 -79.61 -30.89 57.87
N ALA A 456 -79.94 -30.06 58.87
CA ALA A 456 -79.51 -28.66 58.91
C ALA A 456 -77.99 -28.55 59.10
N GLU A 457 -77.40 -29.35 59.98
CA GLU A 457 -75.94 -29.44 60.13
C GLU A 457 -75.27 -30.09 58.94
N ARG A 458 -75.78 -31.18 58.36
CA ARG A 458 -75.19 -31.76 57.14
C ARG A 458 -75.29 -30.81 55.95
N ARG A 459 -76.34 -29.97 55.85
CA ARG A 459 -76.40 -28.89 54.83
C ARG A 459 -75.49 -27.70 55.16
N ARG A 460 -75.42 -27.24 56.40
CA ARG A 460 -74.49 -26.17 56.80
C ARG A 460 -73.04 -26.64 56.70
N ARG A 461 -72.66 -27.79 57.27
CA ARG A 461 -71.32 -28.40 57.11
C ARG A 461 -71.00 -28.65 55.63
N ARG A 462 -71.92 -29.15 54.78
CA ARG A 462 -71.66 -29.25 53.33
C ARG A 462 -71.47 -27.88 52.68
N MET A 463 -72.35 -26.91 52.93
CA MET A 463 -72.23 -25.56 52.36
C MET A 463 -70.97 -24.84 52.83
N THR A 464 -70.64 -24.93 54.12
CA THR A 464 -69.38 -24.41 54.70
C THR A 464 -68.18 -25.15 54.14
N VAL A 465 -68.21 -26.49 53.97
CA VAL A 465 -67.12 -27.23 53.32
C VAL A 465 -67.02 -26.88 51.83
N THR A 466 -68.12 -26.68 51.10
CA THR A 466 -68.09 -26.24 49.70
C THR A 466 -67.58 -24.81 49.58
N VAL A 467 -67.99 -23.89 50.46
CA VAL A 467 -67.46 -22.52 50.52
C VAL A 467 -65.98 -22.53 50.93
N LEU A 468 -65.58 -23.35 51.90
CA LEU A 468 -64.19 -23.45 52.34
C LEU A 468 -63.31 -24.15 51.30
N VAL A 469 -63.84 -25.11 50.54
CA VAL A 469 -63.18 -25.71 49.36
C VAL A 469 -63.12 -24.71 48.21
N LEU A 470 -64.14 -23.89 47.96
CA LEU A 470 -64.08 -22.82 46.97
C LEU A 470 -63.10 -21.71 47.38
N VAL A 471 -63.01 -21.37 48.66
CA VAL A 471 -62.00 -20.46 49.21
C VAL A 471 -60.61 -21.10 49.15
N LEU A 472 -60.46 -22.40 49.43
CA LEU A 472 -59.19 -23.12 49.29
C LEU A 472 -58.78 -23.22 47.82
N LEU A 473 -59.72 -23.43 46.89
CA LEU A 473 -59.48 -23.42 45.44
C LEU A 473 -59.19 -22.01 44.92
N ALA A 474 -59.80 -20.97 45.47
CA ALA A 474 -59.47 -19.58 45.13
C ALA A 474 -58.12 -19.15 45.72
N LEU A 475 -57.75 -19.64 46.91
CA LEU A 475 -56.42 -19.47 47.50
C LEU A 475 -55.37 -20.31 46.79
N LEU A 476 -55.70 -21.51 46.30
CA LEU A 476 -54.80 -22.33 45.47
C LEU A 476 -54.65 -21.74 44.06
N ALA A 477 -55.73 -21.28 43.43
CA ALA A 477 -55.66 -20.58 42.14
C ALA A 477 -54.95 -19.23 42.28
N GLY A 478 -55.14 -18.52 43.39
CA GLY A 478 -54.41 -17.31 43.74
C GLY A 478 -52.93 -17.58 44.03
N ALA A 479 -52.60 -18.66 44.74
CA ALA A 479 -51.23 -19.07 45.01
C ALA A 479 -50.51 -19.63 43.77
N VAL A 480 -51.21 -20.37 42.90
CA VAL A 480 -50.71 -20.81 41.59
C VAL A 480 -50.57 -19.62 40.64
N GLY A 481 -51.49 -18.65 40.68
CA GLY A 481 -51.39 -17.40 39.94
C GLY A 481 -50.22 -16.53 40.41
N LEU A 482 -50.03 -16.37 41.72
CA LEU A 482 -48.86 -15.70 42.31
C LEU A 482 -47.56 -16.45 42.02
N TRP A 483 -47.55 -17.78 42.10
CA TRP A 483 -46.38 -18.62 41.79
C TRP A 483 -46.02 -18.56 40.30
N TRP A 484 -47.02 -18.58 39.41
CA TRP A 484 -46.84 -18.39 37.97
C TRP A 484 -46.35 -16.98 37.67
N PHE A 485 -46.95 -15.96 38.30
CA PHE A 485 -46.50 -14.57 38.21
C PHE A 485 -45.04 -14.43 38.64
N PHE A 486 -44.67 -14.77 39.89
CA PHE A 486 -43.28 -14.68 40.36
C PHE A 486 -42.28 -15.58 39.62
N ARG A 487 -42.75 -16.61 38.91
CA ARG A 487 -41.92 -17.48 38.07
C ARG A 487 -41.66 -16.90 36.68
N HIS A 488 -42.58 -16.12 36.12
CA HIS A 488 -42.47 -15.51 34.79
C HIS A 488 -42.17 -14.00 34.82
N ASP A 489 -42.33 -13.34 35.96
CA ASP A 489 -41.93 -11.96 36.21
C ASP A 489 -40.40 -11.85 36.24
N LEU A 490 -39.87 -10.93 35.44
CA LEU A 490 -38.44 -10.63 35.32
C LEU A 490 -38.02 -9.42 36.16
N GLY A 491 -38.97 -8.77 36.85
CA GLY A 491 -38.76 -7.51 37.55
C GLY A 491 -39.04 -6.30 36.66
N ALA A 492 -38.64 -5.12 37.12
CA ALA A 492 -38.84 -3.87 36.38
C ALA A 492 -37.99 -3.86 35.10
N ARG A 493 -38.64 -3.81 33.92
CA ARG A 493 -37.96 -3.62 32.64
C ARG A 493 -37.30 -2.23 32.60
N PRO A 494 -36.05 -2.10 32.11
CA PRO A 494 -35.37 -0.81 31.98
C PRO A 494 -36.18 0.17 31.13
N ALA A 495 -36.40 1.38 31.64
CA ALA A 495 -37.20 2.40 30.97
C ALA A 495 -36.32 3.27 30.04
N ALA A 496 -36.60 3.28 28.74
CA ALA A 496 -35.78 3.93 27.71
C ALA A 496 -35.40 5.40 28.00
N ARG A 497 -36.29 6.15 28.66
CA ARG A 497 -36.05 7.55 29.12
C ARG A 497 -34.96 7.72 30.20
N ASN A 498 -34.49 6.64 30.80
CA ASN A 498 -33.41 6.63 31.79
C ASN A 498 -32.07 6.16 31.21
N TYR A 499 -32.02 5.77 29.93
CA TYR A 499 -30.83 5.24 29.27
C TYR A 499 -29.62 6.18 29.42
N GLY A 500 -28.42 5.63 29.61
CA GLY A 500 -27.20 6.39 29.89
C GLY A 500 -27.04 6.83 31.35
N THR A 501 -27.93 6.41 32.26
CA THR A 501 -27.75 6.57 33.71
C THR A 501 -27.40 5.23 34.35
N ALA A 502 -26.55 5.22 35.38
CA ALA A 502 -26.19 3.99 36.10
C ALA A 502 -27.43 3.22 36.63
N ALA A 503 -28.50 3.92 36.97
CA ALA A 503 -29.76 3.30 37.40
C ALA A 503 -30.53 2.59 36.27
N TYR A 504 -30.25 2.88 34.99
CA TYR A 504 -30.73 2.07 33.87
C TYR A 504 -29.89 0.80 33.76
N ASP A 505 -28.56 0.94 33.76
CA ASP A 505 -27.59 -0.16 33.64
C ASP A 505 -27.81 -1.20 34.77
N ASP A 506 -27.93 -0.75 36.02
CA ASP A 506 -28.32 -1.58 37.19
C ASP A 506 -29.61 -2.39 36.93
N THR A 507 -30.63 -1.75 36.33
CA THR A 507 -31.90 -2.44 36.02
C THR A 507 -31.79 -3.37 34.81
N ALA A 508 -30.91 -3.08 33.86
CA ALA A 508 -30.68 -3.90 32.67
C ALA A 508 -29.96 -5.20 33.04
N GLU A 509 -28.91 -5.12 33.87
CA GLU A 509 -28.22 -6.29 34.41
C GLU A 509 -29.14 -7.13 35.31
N ALA A 510 -29.92 -6.50 36.20
CA ALA A 510 -30.86 -7.21 37.06
C ALA A 510 -32.01 -7.89 36.27
N TYR A 511 -32.51 -7.25 35.22
CA TYR A 511 -33.53 -7.81 34.33
C TYR A 511 -32.97 -8.94 33.46
N LEU A 512 -31.73 -8.81 32.97
CA LEU A 512 -31.02 -9.85 32.24
C LEU A 512 -30.74 -11.08 33.14
N ALA A 513 -30.23 -10.89 34.36
CA ALA A 513 -29.97 -11.99 35.28
C ALA A 513 -31.25 -12.82 35.57
N ASN A 514 -32.39 -12.13 35.76
CA ASN A 514 -33.69 -12.78 35.86
C ASN A 514 -34.09 -13.50 34.56
N ALA A 515 -33.81 -12.93 33.39
CA ALA A 515 -34.11 -13.54 32.10
C ALA A 515 -33.28 -14.81 31.83
N LEU A 516 -31.98 -14.81 32.16
CA LEU A 516 -31.09 -15.98 32.01
C LEU A 516 -31.59 -17.18 32.83
N GLU A 517 -32.14 -16.97 34.04
CA GLU A 517 -32.73 -18.04 34.86
C GLU A 517 -34.11 -18.50 34.37
N LYS A 518 -34.94 -17.58 33.88
CA LYS A 518 -36.39 -17.80 33.68
C LYS A 518 -36.83 -18.01 32.23
N ARG A 519 -36.03 -17.58 31.25
CA ARG A 519 -36.30 -17.71 29.80
C ARG A 519 -35.21 -18.55 29.13
N PRO A 520 -35.49 -19.82 28.77
CA PRO A 520 -34.49 -20.67 28.12
C PRO A 520 -34.08 -20.07 26.77
N GLY A 521 -32.77 -19.98 26.52
CA GLY A 521 -32.22 -19.42 25.30
C GLY A 521 -31.99 -17.91 25.31
N ALA A 522 -32.38 -17.17 26.36
CA ALA A 522 -31.91 -15.79 26.52
C ALA A 522 -30.39 -15.77 26.79
N LEU A 523 -29.68 -14.78 26.23
CA LEU A 523 -28.23 -14.60 26.39
C LEU A 523 -27.83 -13.15 26.73
N GLY A 524 -28.63 -12.16 26.33
CA GLY A 524 -28.32 -10.74 26.53
C GLY A 524 -29.54 -9.82 26.58
N PHE A 525 -29.30 -8.54 26.78
CA PHE A 525 -30.29 -7.47 26.70
C PHE A 525 -29.72 -6.29 25.89
N LEU A 526 -30.48 -5.78 24.93
CA LEU A 526 -30.09 -4.72 24.01
C LEU A 526 -30.85 -3.44 24.35
N GLY A 527 -30.15 -2.48 24.94
CA GLY A 527 -30.67 -1.18 25.37
C GLY A 527 -30.33 -0.05 24.40
N TRP A 528 -31.26 0.90 24.26
CA TRP A 528 -31.18 2.03 23.34
C TRP A 528 -31.66 3.34 24.01
N PRO A 529 -31.21 4.52 23.56
CA PRO A 529 -31.77 5.79 24.01
C PRO A 529 -33.17 6.00 23.40
N GLY A 530 -34.19 6.17 24.22
CA GLY A 530 -35.55 6.44 23.76
C GLY A 530 -36.31 5.26 23.12
N LEU A 531 -35.64 4.19 22.69
CA LEU A 531 -36.27 2.93 22.25
C LEU A 531 -36.33 1.87 23.36
N ASP A 532 -37.36 1.03 23.29
CA ASP A 532 -37.76 0.09 24.33
C ASP A 532 -36.87 -1.18 24.32
N GLY A 533 -35.87 -1.25 25.20
CA GLY A 533 -34.81 -2.28 25.18
C GLY A 533 -35.32 -3.74 25.19
N THR A 534 -34.66 -4.62 24.44
CA THR A 534 -35.12 -5.97 24.08
C THR A 534 -34.22 -7.08 24.65
N LEU A 535 -34.73 -8.31 24.77
CA LEU A 535 -33.89 -9.47 25.12
C LEU A 535 -33.29 -10.09 23.85
N VAL A 536 -32.02 -10.47 23.93
CA VAL A 536 -31.24 -11.13 22.87
C VAL A 536 -31.11 -12.61 23.19
N TYR A 537 -31.38 -13.46 22.20
CA TYR A 537 -31.46 -14.92 22.34
C TYR A 537 -30.39 -15.67 21.54
N ALA A 538 -30.22 -16.96 21.84
CA ALA A 538 -29.32 -17.88 21.17
C ALA A 538 -29.65 -18.08 19.67
N PRO A 539 -28.65 -18.39 18.82
CA PRO A 539 -28.87 -18.66 17.41
C PRO A 539 -29.87 -19.80 17.20
N GLY A 540 -30.75 -19.65 16.21
CA GLY A 540 -31.82 -20.61 15.92
C GLY A 540 -32.99 -20.62 16.91
N THR A 541 -33.09 -19.66 17.83
CA THR A 541 -34.31 -19.46 18.62
C THR A 541 -35.43 -18.91 17.73
N GLU A 542 -36.57 -19.58 17.68
CA GLU A 542 -37.73 -19.17 16.87
C GLU A 542 -38.65 -18.19 17.63
N PRO A 543 -39.31 -17.24 16.94
CA PRO A 543 -40.21 -16.28 17.56
C PRO A 543 -41.50 -16.91 18.11
N GLU A 544 -41.96 -16.47 19.28
CA GLU A 544 -43.21 -16.97 19.87
C GLU A 544 -44.41 -16.51 19.01
N THR A 545 -45.16 -17.48 18.48
CA THR A 545 -46.42 -17.23 17.76
C THR A 545 -47.56 -17.06 18.75
N ALA A 546 -48.18 -15.87 18.77
CA ALA A 546 -49.34 -15.56 19.59
C ALA A 546 -50.60 -16.34 19.13
N SER A 547 -51.62 -16.38 19.99
CA SER A 547 -52.85 -17.15 19.76
C SER A 547 -53.74 -16.66 18.60
N ASP A 548 -53.39 -15.52 17.99
CA ASP A 548 -54.02 -14.97 16.77
C ASP A 548 -53.24 -15.30 15.48
N GLY A 549 -52.07 -15.93 15.60
CA GLY A 549 -51.18 -16.27 14.49
C GLY A 549 -50.08 -15.24 14.21
N THR A 550 -50.03 -14.10 14.93
CA THR A 550 -48.93 -13.14 14.80
C THR A 550 -47.65 -13.67 15.49
N GLN A 551 -46.49 -13.51 14.86
CA GLN A 551 -45.20 -13.80 15.49
C GLN A 551 -44.71 -12.56 16.24
N THR A 552 -44.23 -12.75 17.47
CA THR A 552 -43.59 -11.69 18.24
C THR A 552 -42.17 -11.44 17.72
N PRO A 553 -41.73 -10.18 17.53
CA PRO A 553 -40.38 -9.90 17.05
C PRO A 553 -39.34 -10.32 18.09
N LEU A 554 -38.33 -11.06 17.65
CA LEU A 554 -37.25 -11.59 18.46
C LEU A 554 -35.93 -10.97 18.01
N VAL A 555 -34.97 -10.77 18.92
CA VAL A 555 -33.56 -10.48 18.57
C VAL A 555 -32.72 -11.70 18.95
N ARG A 556 -31.90 -12.21 18.02
CA ARG A 556 -31.04 -13.38 18.24
C ARG A 556 -29.67 -13.19 17.61
N PHE A 557 -28.66 -13.87 18.14
CA PHE A 557 -27.36 -13.96 17.46
C PHE A 557 -27.53 -14.69 16.12
N ALA A 558 -27.03 -14.10 15.04
CA ALA A 558 -26.97 -14.70 13.71
C ALA A 558 -25.57 -15.27 13.41
N THR A 559 -24.52 -14.61 13.91
CA THR A 559 -23.12 -15.06 13.81
C THR A 559 -22.52 -15.32 15.20
N ALA A 560 -21.27 -15.79 15.24
CA ALA A 560 -20.53 -15.95 16.48
C ALA A 560 -20.27 -14.59 17.17
N ASN A 561 -20.25 -14.58 18.50
CA ASN A 561 -19.88 -13.39 19.28
C ASN A 561 -18.37 -13.13 19.17
N ALA A 562 -17.99 -12.06 18.47
CA ALA A 562 -16.62 -11.59 18.32
C ALA A 562 -16.24 -10.48 19.33
N LEU A 563 -17.19 -9.95 20.11
CA LEU A 563 -16.96 -8.80 21.01
C LEU A 563 -15.93 -9.11 22.10
N ASP A 564 -15.88 -10.36 22.55
CA ASP A 564 -14.99 -10.85 23.62
C ASP A 564 -13.60 -11.26 23.12
N LEU A 565 -13.35 -11.17 21.82
CA LEU A 565 -12.06 -11.54 21.23
C LEU A 565 -11.07 -10.38 21.31
N ALA A 566 -9.77 -10.72 21.42
CA ALA A 566 -8.68 -9.75 21.31
C ALA A 566 -8.40 -9.32 19.86
N THR A 567 -9.09 -9.93 18.89
CA THR A 567 -9.03 -9.65 17.45
C THR A 567 -10.19 -8.76 17.01
N PRO A 568 -10.04 -7.98 15.92
CA PRO A 568 -11.16 -7.30 15.28
C PRO A 568 -12.14 -8.32 14.70
N GLY A 569 -13.41 -7.94 14.61
CA GLY A 569 -14.48 -8.81 14.13
C GLY A 569 -15.84 -8.14 14.20
N ASN A 570 -16.82 -8.71 13.50
CA ASN A 570 -18.22 -8.26 13.54
C ASN A 570 -19.14 -9.34 14.11
N THR A 571 -19.98 -8.92 15.06
CA THR A 571 -21.04 -9.75 15.62
C THR A 571 -22.37 -9.32 15.01
N VAL A 572 -23.15 -10.25 14.47
CA VAL A 572 -24.43 -9.94 13.82
C VAL A 572 -25.60 -10.41 14.69
N LEU A 573 -26.51 -9.50 15.01
CA LEU A 573 -27.79 -9.80 15.65
C LEU A 573 -28.93 -9.65 14.63
N GLU A 574 -29.73 -10.69 14.45
CA GLU A 574 -30.93 -10.68 13.62
C GLU A 574 -32.15 -10.29 14.46
N CYS A 575 -32.86 -9.24 14.06
CA CYS A 575 -34.21 -8.94 14.52
C CYS A 575 -35.24 -9.49 13.50
N THR A 576 -36.09 -10.42 13.94
CA THR A 576 -37.06 -11.12 13.07
C THR A 576 -38.28 -10.28 12.67
N GLY A 577 -38.20 -8.95 12.83
CA GLY A 577 -39.27 -8.00 12.52
C GLY A 577 -38.71 -6.60 12.28
N SER A 578 -39.57 -5.61 12.10
CA SER A 578 -39.21 -4.23 11.73
C SER A 578 -38.96 -3.29 12.92
N SER A 579 -38.65 -3.82 14.11
CA SER A 579 -38.53 -3.03 15.36
C SER A 579 -37.47 -1.92 15.31
N TYR A 580 -36.48 -2.02 14.43
CA TYR A 580 -35.43 -1.02 14.26
C TYR A 580 -35.53 -0.24 12.94
N ALA A 581 -36.54 -0.50 12.09
CA ALA A 581 -36.72 0.15 10.79
C ALA A 581 -36.76 1.70 10.89
N GLY A 582 -37.23 2.23 12.02
CA GLY A 582 -37.26 3.67 12.30
C GLY A 582 -35.88 4.36 12.30
N LEU A 583 -34.77 3.63 12.48
CA LEU A 583 -33.41 4.18 12.43
C LEU A 583 -32.95 4.59 11.02
N ALA A 584 -33.71 4.21 9.98
CA ALA A 584 -33.56 4.76 8.63
C ALA A 584 -34.09 6.21 8.49
N ARG A 585 -34.50 6.87 9.58
CA ARG A 585 -34.95 8.27 9.60
C ARG A 585 -34.03 9.13 10.46
N GLN A 586 -33.61 10.28 9.92
CA GLN A 586 -32.64 11.19 10.56
C GLN A 586 -33.06 11.61 11.98
N ASP A 587 -34.33 11.98 12.17
CA ASP A 587 -34.87 12.44 13.45
C ASP A 587 -34.81 11.38 14.56
N VAL A 588 -34.83 10.10 14.20
CA VAL A 588 -34.65 8.99 15.14
C VAL A 588 -33.16 8.72 15.35
N MET A 589 -32.38 8.75 14.28
CA MET A 589 -30.94 8.47 14.28
C MET A 589 -30.14 9.48 15.13
N GLU A 590 -30.47 10.77 15.04
CA GLU A 590 -29.91 11.85 15.90
C GLU A 590 -30.14 11.57 17.39
N GLN A 591 -31.24 10.90 17.75
CA GLN A 591 -31.58 10.51 19.12
C GLN A 591 -31.05 9.12 19.51
N ASN A 592 -30.49 8.36 18.56
CA ASN A 592 -30.09 6.95 18.69
C ASN A 592 -28.65 6.70 18.19
N SER A 593 -27.76 7.69 18.33
CA SER A 593 -26.38 7.67 17.85
C SER A 593 -25.46 6.62 18.50
N GLY A 594 -25.94 5.90 19.52
CA GLY A 594 -25.26 4.77 20.14
C GLY A 594 -26.17 3.94 21.04
N PHE A 595 -25.75 2.72 21.34
CA PHE A 595 -26.56 1.68 22.00
C PHE A 595 -25.70 0.77 22.89
N THR A 596 -26.32 -0.05 23.75
CA THR A 596 -25.60 -0.93 24.70
C THR A 596 -26.13 -2.36 24.64
N LEU A 597 -25.23 -3.34 24.45
CA LEU A 597 -25.52 -4.77 24.61
C LEU A 597 -25.01 -5.23 25.98
N TYR A 598 -25.91 -5.71 26.83
CA TYR A 598 -25.61 -6.34 28.11
C TYR A 598 -25.54 -7.86 27.91
N LEU A 599 -24.47 -8.48 28.39
CA LEU A 599 -24.23 -9.92 28.38
C LEU A 599 -23.85 -10.40 29.79
N GLN A 600 -23.77 -11.71 30.01
CA GLN A 600 -23.43 -12.28 31.33
C GLN A 600 -22.03 -11.88 31.84
N ASN A 601 -21.14 -11.46 30.95
CA ASN A 601 -19.76 -11.04 31.20
C ASN A 601 -19.55 -9.52 31.28
N GLY A 602 -20.52 -8.69 30.91
CA GLY A 602 -20.41 -7.23 31.00
C GLY A 602 -21.37 -6.45 30.09
N ALA A 603 -21.21 -5.13 30.09
CA ALA A 603 -21.97 -4.20 29.24
C ALA A 603 -21.06 -3.60 28.14
N TYR A 604 -21.46 -3.79 26.89
CA TYR A 604 -20.71 -3.40 25.69
C TYR A 604 -21.42 -2.19 25.07
N ARG A 605 -20.77 -1.03 25.07
CA ARG A 605 -21.34 0.23 24.58
C ARG A 605 -20.81 0.55 23.18
N PHE A 606 -21.69 1.01 22.29
CA PHE A 606 -21.39 1.21 20.87
C PHE A 606 -21.78 2.61 20.40
N LYS A 607 -20.97 3.20 19.51
CA LYS A 607 -21.36 4.36 18.68
C LYS A 607 -21.73 3.85 17.29
N VAL A 608 -22.84 4.32 16.72
CA VAL A 608 -23.28 3.90 15.38
C VAL A 608 -22.35 4.51 14.34
N VAL A 609 -21.66 3.66 13.57
CA VAL A 609 -20.79 4.08 12.46
C VAL A 609 -21.61 4.23 11.18
N ALA A 610 -22.43 3.23 10.87
CA ALA A 610 -23.16 3.14 9.60
C ALA A 610 -24.58 2.58 9.77
N VAL A 611 -25.50 3.10 8.95
CA VAL A 611 -26.88 2.60 8.81
C VAL A 611 -27.19 2.43 7.32
N TYR A 612 -27.48 1.21 6.87
CA TYR A 612 -27.54 0.90 5.44
C TYR A 612 -28.54 -0.21 5.10
N TYR A 613 -28.86 -0.37 3.81
CA TYR A 613 -29.69 -1.45 3.29
C TYR A 613 -28.85 -2.62 2.76
N LEU A 614 -29.34 -3.84 2.93
CA LEU A 614 -28.72 -5.07 2.44
C LEU A 614 -29.78 -6.01 1.87
N ASP A 615 -29.52 -6.58 0.69
CA ASP A 615 -30.28 -7.70 0.13
C ASP A 615 -29.46 -9.00 0.30
N PRO A 616 -29.88 -9.94 1.18
CA PRO A 616 -29.15 -11.18 1.41
C PRO A 616 -29.11 -12.16 0.22
N ALA A 617 -29.82 -11.86 -0.89
CA ALA A 617 -29.82 -12.65 -2.12
C ALA A 617 -29.07 -11.95 -3.28
N GLU A 618 -28.33 -10.87 -3.00
CA GLU A 618 -27.54 -10.13 -3.98
C GLU A 618 -26.26 -10.90 -4.37
N GLU A 619 -26.13 -11.26 -5.65
CA GLU A 619 -24.98 -11.97 -6.22
C GLU A 619 -24.21 -11.11 -7.23
N GLY A 620 -22.89 -11.30 -7.31
CA GLY A 620 -21.99 -10.58 -8.23
C GLY A 620 -21.24 -9.43 -7.58
N ASP A 621 -20.61 -8.57 -8.39
CA ASP A 621 -19.61 -7.59 -7.93
C ASP A 621 -20.13 -6.58 -6.88
N GLY A 622 -21.45 -6.34 -6.82
CA GLY A 622 -22.10 -5.45 -5.85
C GLY A 622 -22.41 -6.06 -4.48
N ALA A 623 -22.33 -7.38 -4.34
CA ALA A 623 -22.72 -8.12 -3.14
C ALA A 623 -21.89 -7.72 -1.91
N PHE A 624 -22.50 -7.80 -0.72
CA PHE A 624 -21.84 -7.51 0.55
C PHE A 624 -22.07 -8.64 1.57
N ASP A 625 -21.05 -9.46 1.80
CA ASP A 625 -21.14 -10.59 2.71
C ASP A 625 -21.01 -10.18 4.19
N LEU A 626 -22.08 -9.59 4.72
CA LEU A 626 -22.21 -9.26 6.14
C LEU A 626 -22.08 -10.49 7.06
N TYR A 627 -22.52 -11.67 6.62
CA TYR A 627 -22.60 -12.87 7.47
C TYR A 627 -21.29 -13.68 7.48
N GLY A 628 -20.47 -13.58 6.43
CA GLY A 628 -19.09 -14.08 6.40
C GLY A 628 -18.08 -13.17 7.11
N SER A 629 -18.31 -11.85 7.14
CA SER A 629 -17.44 -10.79 7.71
C SER A 629 -17.29 -10.83 9.25
N THR A 630 -17.13 -12.01 9.85
CA THR A 630 -17.19 -12.24 11.30
C THR A 630 -15.83 -12.15 11.97
N ASP A 631 -14.83 -12.84 11.42
CA ASP A 631 -13.41 -12.64 11.76
C ASP A 631 -12.84 -11.55 10.85
N LEU A 632 -12.40 -10.45 11.45
CA LEU A 632 -11.77 -9.33 10.75
C LEU A 632 -10.31 -9.15 11.22
N SER A 633 -9.66 -10.25 11.64
CA SER A 633 -8.24 -10.26 11.98
C SER A 633 -7.31 -10.10 10.77
N GLN A 634 -7.81 -10.37 9.57
CA GLN A 634 -7.12 -10.10 8.31
C GLN A 634 -7.37 -8.66 7.84
N TYR A 635 -6.28 -7.97 7.49
CA TYR A 635 -6.32 -6.55 7.13
C TYR A 635 -7.20 -6.23 5.92
N TYR A 636 -7.18 -7.07 4.88
CA TYR A 636 -8.01 -6.86 3.69
C TYR A 636 -9.49 -7.09 3.96
N ASP A 637 -9.85 -8.14 4.70
CA ASP A 637 -11.25 -8.42 5.06
C ASP A 637 -11.80 -7.32 5.98
N TYR A 638 -10.98 -6.82 6.91
CA TYR A 638 -11.28 -5.64 7.74
C TYR A 638 -11.55 -4.39 6.89
N LEU A 639 -10.66 -4.05 5.95
CA LEU A 639 -10.85 -2.89 5.06
C LEU A 639 -12.09 -3.04 4.16
N SER A 640 -12.30 -4.21 3.56
CA SER A 640 -13.46 -4.49 2.71
C SER A 640 -14.78 -4.42 3.49
N PHE A 641 -14.79 -4.84 4.76
CA PHE A 641 -15.93 -4.65 5.64
C PHE A 641 -16.17 -3.17 5.96
N VAL A 642 -15.16 -2.44 6.44
CA VAL A 642 -15.28 -1.03 6.87
C VAL A 642 -15.68 -0.12 5.71
N ALA A 643 -14.95 -0.17 4.58
CA ALA A 643 -15.31 0.60 3.39
C ALA A 643 -16.68 0.16 2.82
N GLY A 644 -17.01 -1.14 2.91
CA GLY A 644 -18.27 -1.69 2.47
C GLY A 644 -19.51 -1.21 3.25
N ILE A 645 -19.40 -1.03 4.57
CA ILE A 645 -20.47 -0.42 5.40
C ILE A 645 -20.51 1.11 5.25
N GLN A 646 -19.36 1.77 5.10
CA GLN A 646 -19.29 3.23 4.95
C GLN A 646 -19.88 3.67 3.61
N ALA A 647 -19.51 3.02 2.49
CA ALA A 647 -20.04 3.34 1.16
C ALA A 647 -21.57 3.15 1.04
N ARG A 648 -22.18 2.30 1.88
CA ARG A 648 -23.62 2.03 1.91
C ARG A 648 -24.38 2.88 2.95
N SER A 649 -23.68 3.61 3.82
CA SER A 649 -24.31 4.33 4.95
C SER A 649 -25.17 5.50 4.46
N LEU A 650 -26.44 5.51 4.86
CA LEU A 650 -27.39 6.61 4.64
C LEU A 650 -26.96 7.91 5.35
N TRP A 651 -26.16 7.80 6.41
CA TRP A 651 -25.77 8.88 7.30
C TRP A 651 -24.25 8.98 7.45
N GLN A 652 -23.73 10.20 7.50
CA GLN A 652 -22.38 10.47 8.02
C GLN A 652 -22.49 10.74 9.52
N THR A 653 -21.73 9.97 10.32
CA THR A 653 -21.88 9.91 11.79
C THR A 653 -20.74 10.56 12.57
N GLY A 654 -19.63 10.88 11.91
CA GLY A 654 -18.43 11.44 12.55
C GLY A 654 -17.68 10.47 13.48
N VAL A 655 -18.00 9.17 13.46
CA VAL A 655 -17.37 8.17 14.33
C VAL A 655 -16.11 7.61 13.68
N ASP A 656 -14.93 8.00 14.19
CA ASP A 656 -13.62 7.41 13.86
C ASP A 656 -13.65 5.88 13.90
N VAL A 657 -12.96 5.23 12.95
CA VAL A 657 -12.78 3.76 12.88
C VAL A 657 -11.28 3.43 12.77
N GLY A 658 -10.66 3.12 13.91
CA GLY A 658 -9.24 2.73 13.99
C GLY A 658 -9.01 1.23 13.83
N ASP A 659 -7.80 0.84 13.40
CA ASP A 659 -7.33 -0.47 12.90
C ASP A 659 -7.64 -1.74 13.73
N ARG A 660 -8.24 -1.61 14.92
CA ARG A 660 -8.62 -2.74 15.79
C ARG A 660 -10.09 -2.74 16.23
N SER A 661 -10.92 -1.94 15.58
CA SER A 661 -12.34 -1.78 15.93
C SER A 661 -13.08 -3.13 15.96
N ARG A 662 -13.88 -3.34 17.01
CA ARG A 662 -14.84 -4.43 17.11
C ARG A 662 -16.25 -3.91 16.84
N PHE A 663 -17.03 -4.66 16.06
CA PHE A 663 -18.32 -4.22 15.54
C PHE A 663 -19.48 -5.10 16.00
N LEU A 664 -20.65 -4.47 16.07
CA LEU A 664 -21.94 -5.11 16.30
C LEU A 664 -22.94 -4.59 15.25
N THR A 665 -23.27 -5.41 14.26
CA THR A 665 -24.33 -5.13 13.29
C THR A 665 -25.65 -5.72 13.78
N ILE A 666 -26.70 -4.91 13.78
CA ILE A 666 -28.08 -5.34 14.02
C ILE A 666 -28.82 -5.29 12.69
N THR A 667 -29.37 -6.41 12.24
CA THR A 667 -30.25 -6.49 11.07
C THR A 667 -31.72 -6.47 11.51
N SER A 668 -32.57 -5.83 10.71
CA SER A 668 -34.00 -5.66 10.95
C SER A 668 -34.73 -5.77 9.61
N GLN A 669 -35.98 -6.23 9.61
CA GLN A 669 -36.83 -6.09 8.42
C GLN A 669 -37.03 -4.60 8.12
N SER A 670 -36.99 -4.26 6.82
CA SER A 670 -37.31 -2.91 6.32
C SER A 670 -38.74 -2.85 5.76
N ASP A 671 -39.14 -1.69 5.23
CA ASP A 671 -40.42 -1.53 4.51
C ASP A 671 -40.38 -2.10 3.08
N GLU A 672 -39.23 -2.64 2.61
CA GLU A 672 -39.07 -3.23 1.29
C GLU A 672 -38.90 -4.76 1.34
N ASP A 673 -39.82 -5.51 0.71
CA ASP A 673 -39.73 -6.96 0.56
C ASP A 673 -38.36 -7.40 -0.01
N GLY A 674 -37.65 -8.25 0.75
CA GLY A 674 -36.32 -8.78 0.44
C GLY A 674 -35.16 -8.04 1.10
N VAL A 675 -35.36 -6.78 1.52
CA VAL A 675 -34.27 -5.90 1.99
C VAL A 675 -34.28 -5.79 3.52
N LEU A 676 -33.10 -5.95 4.13
CA LEU A 676 -32.85 -5.70 5.54
C LEU A 676 -32.28 -4.30 5.77
N LEU A 677 -32.72 -3.64 6.84
CA LEU A 677 -32.00 -2.51 7.41
C LEU A 677 -30.90 -3.03 8.33
N CYS A 678 -29.67 -2.57 8.13
CA CYS A 678 -28.50 -2.91 8.93
C CYS A 678 -28.00 -1.68 9.68
N VAL A 679 -27.77 -1.81 10.99
CA VAL A 679 -27.21 -0.76 11.85
C VAL A 679 -25.93 -1.28 12.49
N THR A 680 -24.78 -0.71 12.14
CA THR A 680 -23.47 -1.19 12.62
C THR A 680 -22.84 -0.19 13.59
N GLY A 681 -22.61 -0.63 14.83
CA GLY A 681 -21.90 0.13 15.85
C GLY A 681 -20.46 -0.33 16.04
N ARG A 682 -19.54 0.61 16.28
CA ARG A 682 -18.19 0.35 16.81
C ARG A 682 -18.24 0.34 18.34
N LEU A 683 -17.58 -0.64 18.95
CA LEU A 683 -17.37 -0.71 20.40
C LEU A 683 -16.54 0.48 20.91
N ILE A 684 -16.99 1.13 21.98
CA ILE A 684 -16.29 2.23 22.65
C ILE A 684 -15.09 1.66 23.44
N GLU A 685 -13.94 2.33 23.35
CA GLU A 685 -12.72 1.93 24.06
C GLU A 685 -12.63 2.59 25.45
N GLU A 686 -11.85 2.03 26.39
CA GLU A 686 -11.91 2.40 27.82
C GLU A 686 -11.53 3.87 28.12
N GLU A 687 -10.76 4.50 27.24
CA GLU A 687 -10.35 5.91 27.34
C GLU A 687 -11.26 6.87 26.53
N GLU A 688 -12.22 6.35 25.77
CA GLU A 688 -13.09 7.16 24.90
C GLU A 688 -14.36 7.63 25.63
N SER A 689 -14.75 8.90 25.41
CA SER A 689 -16.00 9.43 25.97
C SER A 689 -17.22 8.63 25.52
N ALA A 690 -17.96 8.11 26.49
CA ALA A 690 -19.27 7.48 26.30
C ALA A 690 -20.39 8.50 26.01
N ALA A 691 -20.11 9.81 26.12
CA ALA A 691 -21.03 10.84 25.68
C ALA A 691 -21.03 10.91 24.14
N LEU A 692 -22.23 10.88 23.56
CA LEU A 692 -22.47 11.07 22.14
C LEU A 692 -22.79 12.56 21.89
N ASP A 693 -21.81 13.44 22.11
CA ASP A 693 -21.97 14.83 21.68
C ASP A 693 -22.13 14.85 20.16
N GLY A 694 -23.23 15.46 19.71
CA GLY A 694 -23.72 15.34 18.35
C GLY A 694 -22.88 16.11 17.34
N ALA A 695 -21.84 15.47 16.81
CA ALA A 695 -21.43 15.72 15.43
C ALA A 695 -22.70 15.62 14.55
N ALA A 696 -22.99 16.64 13.77
CA ALA A 696 -24.27 16.75 13.07
C ALA A 696 -24.44 15.58 12.10
N ILE A 697 -25.43 14.71 12.34
CA ILE A 697 -25.68 13.55 11.50
C ILE A 697 -26.30 14.02 10.18
N THR A 698 -25.46 14.15 9.16
CA THR A 698 -25.86 14.56 7.82
C THR A 698 -26.26 13.36 6.97
N ALA A 699 -27.13 13.58 5.99
CA ALA A 699 -27.37 12.61 4.93
C ALA A 699 -26.09 12.42 4.11
N ALA A 700 -25.76 11.18 3.75
CA ALA A 700 -24.75 10.91 2.74
C ALA A 700 -25.27 11.36 1.36
N GLU A 701 -24.42 11.96 0.53
CA GLU A 701 -24.85 12.55 -0.75
C GLU A 701 -25.30 11.50 -1.78
N ASP A 702 -24.54 10.40 -1.93
CA ASP A 702 -24.87 9.26 -2.82
C ASP A 702 -24.51 7.91 -2.15
N PRO A 703 -25.31 7.40 -1.20
CA PRO A 703 -25.07 6.09 -0.59
C PRO A 703 -25.33 4.94 -1.56
N LEU A 704 -24.48 3.90 -1.53
CA LEU A 704 -24.67 2.65 -2.28
C LEU A 704 -25.91 1.90 -1.77
N LEU A 705 -26.86 1.67 -2.67
CA LEU A 705 -28.10 0.93 -2.42
C LEU A 705 -28.01 -0.51 -2.96
N THR A 706 -29.00 -1.34 -2.66
CA THR A 706 -29.08 -2.69 -3.24
C THR A 706 -29.44 -2.64 -4.73
N ALA A 707 -29.03 -3.64 -5.51
CA ALA A 707 -29.40 -3.77 -6.92
C ALA A 707 -30.93 -3.74 -7.13
N LEU A 708 -31.70 -4.30 -6.19
CA LEU A 708 -33.17 -4.26 -6.19
C LEU A 708 -33.69 -2.82 -6.10
N GLN A 709 -33.08 -1.98 -5.26
CA GLN A 709 -33.43 -0.56 -5.13
C GLN A 709 -33.01 0.26 -6.37
N TYR A 710 -31.83 0.03 -6.95
CA TYR A 710 -31.45 0.68 -8.23
C TYR A 710 -32.37 0.29 -9.38
N GLN A 711 -32.74 -1.00 -9.48
CA GLN A 711 -33.68 -1.50 -10.49
C GLN A 711 -35.06 -0.83 -10.35
N ARG A 712 -35.59 -0.72 -9.11
CA ARG A 712 -36.86 -0.02 -8.82
C ARG A 712 -36.78 1.49 -9.13
N LYS A 713 -35.64 2.14 -8.86
CA LYS A 713 -35.39 3.55 -9.18
C LYS A 713 -35.10 3.81 -10.66
N ASN A 714 -34.93 2.76 -11.47
CA ASN A 714 -34.56 2.84 -12.89
C ASN A 714 -33.26 3.65 -13.10
N GLN A 715 -32.29 3.44 -12.20
CA GLN A 715 -30.94 4.02 -12.25
C GLN A 715 -29.93 2.89 -12.50
N PRO A 716 -28.82 3.14 -13.23
CA PRO A 716 -27.73 2.18 -13.29
C PRO A 716 -27.08 2.06 -11.91
N MET A 717 -26.80 0.84 -11.47
CA MET A 717 -25.92 0.61 -10.31
C MET A 717 -24.52 1.14 -10.65
N PRO A 718 -23.89 1.98 -9.80
CA PRO A 718 -22.55 2.47 -10.07
C PRO A 718 -21.52 1.34 -10.03
N GLU A 719 -20.41 1.48 -10.76
CA GLU A 719 -19.30 0.54 -10.64
C GLU A 719 -18.73 0.58 -9.22
N VAL A 720 -18.62 -0.59 -8.59
CA VAL A 720 -18.23 -0.74 -7.17
C VAL A 720 -16.86 -0.13 -6.88
N ARG A 721 -15.95 -0.11 -7.87
CA ARG A 721 -14.66 0.58 -7.79
C ARG A 721 -14.82 2.08 -7.52
N THR A 722 -15.79 2.75 -8.14
CA THR A 722 -16.02 4.20 -8.00
C THR A 722 -16.51 4.55 -6.60
N LEU A 723 -17.34 3.67 -6.00
CA LEU A 723 -17.87 3.85 -4.64
C LEU A 723 -16.85 3.43 -3.56
N LEU A 724 -16.03 2.42 -3.84
CA LEU A 724 -14.89 2.07 -3.00
C LEU A 724 -13.84 3.19 -2.99
N GLN A 725 -13.60 3.85 -4.14
CA GLN A 725 -12.76 5.03 -4.21
C GLN A 725 -13.33 6.17 -3.35
N ALA A 726 -14.59 6.57 -3.57
CA ALA A 726 -15.22 7.65 -2.80
C ALA A 726 -15.25 7.41 -1.27
N SER A 727 -15.40 6.15 -0.83
CA SER A 727 -15.34 5.80 0.60
C SER A 727 -13.91 5.77 1.16
N VAL A 728 -12.91 5.36 0.37
CA VAL A 728 -11.47 5.49 0.72
C VAL A 728 -11.04 6.95 0.78
N ASP A 729 -11.49 7.80 -0.15
CA ASP A 729 -11.22 9.24 -0.16
C ASP A 729 -11.85 9.91 1.07
N SER A 730 -13.10 9.52 1.41
CA SER A 730 -13.78 9.96 2.65
C SER A 730 -13.04 9.50 3.91
N TYR A 731 -12.51 8.27 3.94
CA TYR A 731 -11.72 7.75 5.05
C TYR A 731 -10.38 8.50 5.22
N ALA A 732 -9.71 8.84 4.11
CA ALA A 732 -8.50 9.65 4.13
C ALA A 732 -8.77 11.07 4.68
N GLN A 733 -9.87 11.71 4.26
CA GLN A 733 -10.31 13.01 4.79
C GLN A 733 -10.67 12.93 6.29
N GLN A 734 -11.39 11.91 6.72
CA GLN A 734 -11.72 11.70 8.14
C GLN A 734 -10.47 11.42 8.99
N SER A 735 -9.53 10.61 8.51
CA SER A 735 -8.26 10.34 9.20
C SER A 735 -7.40 11.61 9.37
N ALA A 736 -7.35 12.46 8.35
CA ALA A 736 -6.70 13.77 8.42
C ALA A 736 -7.40 14.70 9.44
N ALA A 737 -8.74 14.78 9.38
CA ALA A 737 -9.54 15.61 10.30
C ALA A 737 -9.44 15.14 11.75
N GLY A 738 -9.50 13.82 12.02
CA GLY A 738 -9.33 13.23 13.35
C GLY A 738 -7.92 13.41 13.91
N THR A 739 -6.91 13.47 13.05
CA THR A 739 -5.53 13.80 13.44
C THR A 739 -5.41 15.28 13.81
N ALA A 740 -5.99 16.19 13.01
CA ALA A 740 -6.05 17.62 13.33
C ALA A 740 -6.85 17.89 14.62
N ALA A 741 -7.95 17.18 14.84
CA ALA A 741 -8.77 17.28 16.05
C ALA A 741 -8.01 16.79 17.31
N ARG A 742 -7.26 15.69 17.24
CA ARG A 742 -6.39 15.23 18.34
C ARG A 742 -5.29 16.24 18.66
N ASN A 743 -4.67 16.86 17.64
CA ASN A 743 -3.69 17.92 17.84
C ASN A 743 -4.29 19.16 18.53
N ASN A 744 -5.53 19.56 18.17
CA ASN A 744 -6.25 20.64 18.86
C ASN A 744 -6.65 20.27 20.30
N ALA A 745 -7.08 19.03 20.56
CA ALA A 745 -7.45 18.57 21.89
C ALA A 745 -6.25 18.57 22.88
N GLN A 746 -5.02 18.53 22.36
CA GLN A 746 -3.79 18.63 23.13
C GLN A 746 -3.32 20.09 23.36
N ALA A 747 -4.05 21.08 22.82
CA ALA A 747 -3.71 22.51 22.83
C ALA A 747 -4.87 23.37 23.38
N GLY A 748 -5.44 22.99 24.53
CA GLY A 748 -6.60 23.68 25.12
C GLY A 748 -6.30 24.44 26.41
N GLU A 749 -6.10 25.77 26.33
CA GLU A 749 -6.69 26.75 27.26
C GLU A 749 -6.61 28.18 26.68
N GLU A 750 -7.65 28.99 26.95
CA GLU A 750 -7.83 30.43 26.66
C GLU A 750 -7.66 30.98 25.22
N GLU A 751 -8.77 31.30 24.54
CA GLU A 751 -9.04 32.67 24.03
C GLU A 751 -10.51 32.91 23.64
N SER A 752 -10.92 34.17 23.43
CA SER A 752 -12.33 34.58 23.46
C SER A 752 -12.97 35.05 22.14
N GLY A 753 -13.99 34.32 21.69
CA GLY A 753 -15.33 34.86 21.39
C GLY A 753 -15.59 35.77 20.18
N THR A 754 -14.64 36.58 19.70
CA THR A 754 -14.90 37.60 18.67
C THR A 754 -14.06 37.49 17.39
N ASP A 755 -12.99 36.68 17.40
CA ASP A 755 -12.13 36.48 16.21
C ASP A 755 -12.60 35.32 15.30
N LEU A 756 -13.73 34.70 15.65
CA LEU A 756 -14.26 33.52 14.96
C LEU A 756 -14.57 33.75 13.48
N SER A 757 -15.01 34.96 13.07
CA SER A 757 -15.30 35.23 11.66
C SER A 757 -14.04 35.42 10.82
N GLY A 758 -13.00 36.09 11.35
CA GLY A 758 -11.71 36.22 10.67
C GLY A 758 -11.03 34.86 10.53
N ARG A 759 -10.99 34.09 11.63
CA ARG A 759 -10.46 32.72 11.62
C ARG A 759 -11.29 31.75 10.79
N LEU A 760 -12.57 32.01 10.53
CA LEU A 760 -13.38 31.22 9.59
C LEU A 760 -13.06 31.57 8.13
N GLU A 761 -12.85 32.84 7.81
CA GLU A 761 -12.41 33.26 6.46
C GLU A 761 -10.98 32.79 6.17
N ASP A 762 -10.05 32.87 7.13
CA ASP A 762 -8.70 32.29 7.03
C ASP A 762 -8.73 30.75 6.94
N LEU A 763 -9.60 30.07 7.73
CA LEU A 763 -9.77 28.61 7.61
C LEU A 763 -10.41 28.22 6.27
N GLN A 764 -11.35 29.01 5.74
CA GLN A 764 -11.91 28.77 4.42
C GLN A 764 -10.86 29.02 3.33
N GLN A 765 -10.05 30.08 3.41
CA GLN A 765 -8.99 30.30 2.43
C GLN A 765 -7.89 29.23 2.54
N GLN A 766 -7.49 28.80 3.74
CA GLN A 766 -6.59 27.65 3.91
C GLN A 766 -7.22 26.34 3.44
N THR A 767 -8.53 26.17 3.58
CA THR A 767 -9.26 24.99 3.08
C THR A 767 -9.37 25.02 1.55
N ASP A 768 -9.62 26.17 0.93
CA ASP A 768 -9.68 26.35 -0.53
C ASP A 768 -8.28 26.26 -1.16
N GLU A 769 -7.23 26.75 -0.48
CA GLU A 769 -5.84 26.55 -0.89
C GLU A 769 -5.39 25.09 -0.68
N LEU A 770 -5.86 24.42 0.39
CA LEU A 770 -5.67 22.97 0.57
C LEU A 770 -6.44 22.17 -0.48
N LEU A 771 -7.68 22.51 -0.83
CA LEU A 771 -8.44 21.88 -1.91
C LEU A 771 -7.77 22.14 -3.26
N ALA A 772 -7.31 23.35 -3.55
CA ALA A 772 -6.54 23.64 -4.77
C ALA A 772 -5.17 22.95 -4.81
N SER A 773 -4.60 22.62 -3.64
CA SER A 773 -3.41 21.76 -3.53
C SER A 773 -3.76 20.27 -3.66
N ALA A 774 -4.94 19.86 -3.16
CA ALA A 774 -5.44 18.50 -3.21
C ALA A 774 -5.92 18.14 -4.62
N ASP A 775 -6.57 19.03 -5.35
CA ASP A 775 -6.86 18.91 -6.79
C ASP A 775 -5.57 18.83 -7.62
N LYS A 776 -4.54 19.60 -7.25
CA LYS A 776 -3.20 19.48 -7.87
C LYS A 776 -2.50 18.17 -7.53
N LEU A 777 -2.71 17.62 -6.34
CA LEU A 777 -2.18 16.34 -5.91
C LEU A 777 -2.96 15.18 -6.54
N LEU A 778 -4.30 15.24 -6.61
CA LEU A 778 -5.17 14.28 -7.27
C LEU A 778 -4.89 14.23 -8.78
N ALA A 779 -4.79 15.39 -9.45
CA ALA A 779 -4.31 15.49 -10.82
C ALA A 779 -2.84 15.07 -11.02
N GLY A 780 -2.13 14.69 -9.94
CA GLY A 780 -0.82 14.04 -9.95
C GLY A 780 -0.78 12.63 -9.30
N LEU A 781 -1.91 12.14 -8.77
CA LEU A 781 -2.05 10.85 -8.06
C LEU A 781 -2.95 9.86 -8.85
N ASP A 782 -3.88 10.37 -9.67
CA ASP A 782 -4.67 9.60 -10.63
C ASP A 782 -3.80 8.76 -11.59
N ASP A 783 -2.52 9.15 -11.78
CA ASP A 783 -1.54 8.47 -12.64
C ASP A 783 -0.67 7.44 -11.87
N VAL A 784 -0.90 7.20 -10.57
CA VAL A 784 -0.02 6.37 -9.70
C VAL A 784 -0.75 5.25 -8.93
N ALA A 785 -2.09 5.23 -8.89
CA ALA A 785 -2.90 4.27 -8.12
C ALA A 785 -2.92 2.83 -8.69
N GLY A 786 -1.77 2.15 -8.67
CA GLY A 786 -1.56 0.81 -9.24
C GLY A 786 -0.29 0.09 -8.79
N GLY A 787 0.24 0.39 -7.60
CA GLY A 787 1.51 -0.15 -7.10
C GLY A 787 1.45 -0.62 -5.65
N ALA A 788 0.89 -1.81 -5.40
CA ALA A 788 0.85 -2.43 -4.07
C ALA A 788 2.21 -3.03 -3.67
N GLY A 789 3.22 -2.19 -3.54
CA GLY A 789 4.57 -2.56 -3.12
C GLY A 789 5.08 -1.61 -2.06
N ALA A 790 4.92 -1.96 -0.78
CA ALA A 790 5.61 -1.30 0.32
C ALA A 790 7.10 -1.70 0.30
N THR A 791 7.83 -1.21 -0.69
CA THR A 791 9.30 -1.26 -0.71
C THR A 791 9.82 -0.52 0.50
N GLU A 792 10.64 -1.18 1.32
CA GLU A 792 11.27 -0.57 2.49
C GLU A 792 12.08 0.65 2.03
N SER A 793 11.84 1.81 2.65
CA SER A 793 12.58 3.06 2.38
C SER A 793 13.97 3.05 3.02
N ASP A 794 14.66 1.91 2.92
CA ASP A 794 16.05 1.76 3.34
C ASP A 794 16.93 2.15 2.14
N LEU A 795 17.45 3.39 2.17
CA LEU A 795 18.27 3.90 1.07
C LEU A 795 19.63 3.18 0.98
N ASN A 796 19.93 2.33 1.96
CA ASN A 796 21.14 1.54 2.09
C ASN A 796 21.05 0.13 1.46
N GLN A 797 20.09 -0.14 0.57
CA GLN A 797 20.09 -1.38 -0.25
C GLN A 797 21.41 -1.62 -1.01
N GLY A 798 22.21 -0.56 -1.25
CA GLY A 798 23.58 -0.69 -1.77
C GLY A 798 24.58 -1.39 -0.82
N ALA A 799 24.34 -1.45 0.49
CA ALA A 799 25.13 -2.28 1.42
C ALA A 799 24.69 -3.75 1.44
N GLU A 800 23.54 -4.10 0.87
CA GLU A 800 23.08 -5.48 0.75
C GLU A 800 23.83 -6.26 -0.36
N GLY A 801 24.78 -5.62 -1.05
CA GLY A 801 25.78 -6.30 -1.88
C GLY A 801 26.86 -7.05 -1.07
N SER A 802 27.95 -7.37 -1.75
CA SER A 802 29.26 -7.63 -1.12
C SER A 802 29.94 -6.30 -0.79
N LEU A 803 30.69 -6.23 0.31
CA LEU A 803 31.45 -5.03 0.71
C LEU A 803 32.23 -4.40 -0.47
N PRO A 804 32.04 -3.09 -0.78
CA PRO A 804 32.62 -2.48 -1.98
C PRO A 804 34.15 -2.36 -1.88
N GLU A 805 34.88 -2.82 -2.89
CA GLU A 805 36.36 -2.79 -2.93
C GLU A 805 36.95 -1.38 -3.20
N GLN A 806 36.12 -0.37 -3.44
CA GLN A 806 36.58 0.98 -3.78
C GLN A 806 37.10 1.75 -2.56
N SER A 807 38.11 2.59 -2.78
CA SER A 807 38.89 3.23 -1.73
C SER A 807 39.23 4.68 -2.07
N VAL A 808 38.20 5.52 -2.20
CA VAL A 808 38.31 6.95 -2.53
C VAL A 808 39.14 7.68 -1.47
N THR A 809 40.05 8.54 -1.90
CA THR A 809 40.87 9.40 -1.04
C THR A 809 40.27 10.79 -0.90
N VAL A 810 40.57 11.49 0.19
CA VAL A 810 40.06 12.86 0.43
C VAL A 810 40.53 13.84 -0.66
N ASP A 811 41.77 13.67 -1.14
CA ASP A 811 42.33 14.47 -2.24
C ASP A 811 41.47 14.36 -3.52
N GLU A 812 40.94 13.17 -3.84
CA GLU A 812 40.07 12.94 -5.01
C GLU A 812 38.70 13.64 -4.86
N VAL A 813 38.15 13.74 -3.64
CA VAL A 813 36.90 14.48 -3.38
C VAL A 813 37.08 15.97 -3.69
N THR A 814 38.18 16.57 -3.20
CA THR A 814 38.48 18.00 -3.42
C THR A 814 38.85 18.37 -4.86
N ALA A 815 39.14 17.38 -5.72
CA ALA A 815 39.70 17.60 -7.06
C ALA A 815 38.67 17.88 -8.17
N THR A 816 37.37 17.93 -7.85
CA THR A 816 36.30 18.12 -8.86
C THR A 816 36.23 19.58 -9.36
N PRO A 817 36.48 19.87 -10.66
CA PRO A 817 36.54 21.25 -11.15
C PRO A 817 35.15 21.81 -11.49
N ALA A 818 34.94 23.09 -11.17
CA ALA A 818 33.70 23.81 -11.48
C ALA A 818 33.45 23.97 -13.01
N PRO A 819 32.18 24.10 -13.46
CA PRO A 819 31.86 24.26 -14.88
C PRO A 819 32.41 25.55 -15.50
N THR A 820 32.94 25.45 -16.72
CA THR A 820 33.54 26.58 -17.46
C THR A 820 32.52 27.69 -17.77
N GLU A 821 32.86 28.94 -17.42
CA GLU A 821 32.08 30.13 -17.77
C GLU A 821 31.95 30.36 -19.29
N ALA A 822 30.81 30.95 -19.70
CA ALA A 822 30.64 31.54 -21.03
C ALA A 822 31.02 33.04 -21.00
N PRO A 823 31.63 33.59 -22.07
CA PRO A 823 32.22 34.93 -22.04
C PRO A 823 31.18 36.06 -22.01
N ALA A 824 31.44 37.07 -21.19
CA ALA A 824 30.59 38.24 -20.97
C ALA A 824 30.81 39.38 -21.99
N SER A 825 29.90 40.37 -21.96
CA SER A 825 30.11 41.69 -22.56
C SER A 825 29.30 42.78 -21.80
N ASP A 826 29.98 43.47 -20.89
CA ASP A 826 29.84 44.86 -20.38
C ASP A 826 28.45 45.56 -20.34
N SER A 827 28.12 46.40 -19.33
CA SER A 827 29.01 47.34 -18.64
C SER A 827 28.52 47.86 -17.27
N SER A 828 29.43 47.94 -16.28
CA SER A 828 29.63 48.98 -15.22
C SER A 828 28.41 49.67 -14.53
N SER A 829 28.36 49.91 -13.20
CA SER A 829 29.45 50.05 -12.19
C SER A 829 28.95 50.08 -10.73
N SER A 830 29.78 49.56 -9.79
CA SER A 830 29.98 49.93 -8.35
C SER A 830 28.78 50.25 -7.44
N SER A 831 28.67 49.73 -6.20
CA SER A 831 29.72 49.62 -5.17
C SER A 831 29.42 48.55 -4.09
N GLU A 832 30.31 48.39 -3.11
CA GLU A 832 30.50 47.19 -2.28
C GLU A 832 29.73 47.17 -0.93
N GLN A 833 29.32 45.97 -0.46
CA GLN A 833 29.74 45.48 0.88
C GLN A 833 29.42 43.98 1.17
N GLY A 834 30.48 43.19 1.34
CA GLY A 834 30.64 42.11 2.32
C GLY A 834 29.55 41.06 2.58
N GLY A 835 29.61 39.91 1.88
CA GLY A 835 28.97 38.66 2.28
C GLY A 835 29.54 37.46 1.51
N SER A 836 30.18 36.50 2.18
CA SER A 836 30.86 35.38 1.53
C SER A 836 29.92 34.19 1.32
N SER A 837 29.13 34.20 0.25
CA SER A 837 28.36 33.03 -0.18
C SER A 837 29.28 31.96 -0.77
N ALA A 838 29.38 30.80 -0.12
CA ALA A 838 30.01 29.62 -0.73
C ALA A 838 29.22 29.19 -1.98
N ALA A 839 29.92 28.80 -3.03
CA ALA A 839 29.29 28.13 -4.17
C ALA A 839 29.02 26.67 -3.77
N GLY A 840 27.76 26.23 -3.86
CA GLY A 840 27.35 24.92 -3.36
C GLY A 840 28.06 23.77 -4.07
N GLU A 841 28.65 22.87 -3.27
CA GLU A 841 29.04 21.54 -3.76
C GLU A 841 27.79 20.79 -4.23
N THR A 842 27.91 20.00 -5.29
CA THR A 842 26.78 19.26 -5.87
C THR A 842 27.07 17.78 -5.96
N ILE A 843 26.04 16.99 -5.71
CA ILE A 843 26.09 15.53 -5.66
C ILE A 843 25.03 14.95 -6.61
N ASN A 844 25.37 13.85 -7.28
CA ASN A 844 24.48 13.19 -8.22
C ASN A 844 23.63 12.15 -7.47
N VAL A 845 22.30 12.30 -7.57
CA VAL A 845 21.29 11.48 -6.89
C VAL A 845 20.32 10.87 -7.91
N THR A 846 19.58 9.85 -7.52
CA THR A 846 18.49 9.27 -8.29
C THR A 846 17.15 9.64 -7.66
N MET A 847 16.46 10.63 -8.21
CA MET A 847 15.13 11.02 -7.75
C MET A 847 14.08 10.56 -8.79
N ASN A 848 13.08 9.82 -8.34
CA ASN A 848 12.04 9.19 -9.18
C ASN A 848 12.63 8.41 -10.37
N GLY A 849 13.63 7.56 -10.10
CA GLY A 849 14.29 6.71 -11.09
C GLY A 849 15.13 7.47 -12.14
N THR A 850 15.38 8.77 -11.95
CA THR A 850 16.12 9.61 -12.88
C THR A 850 17.31 10.27 -12.18
N ALA A 851 18.49 10.24 -12.81
CA ALA A 851 19.68 10.87 -12.27
C ALA A 851 19.56 12.41 -12.32
N GLN A 852 19.84 13.08 -11.20
CA GLN A 852 19.79 14.53 -11.05
C GLN A 852 21.02 15.01 -10.28
N THR A 853 21.56 16.17 -10.65
CA THR A 853 22.61 16.86 -9.90
C THR A 853 21.93 17.82 -8.92
N MET A 854 22.12 17.61 -7.63
CA MET A 854 21.49 18.39 -6.55
C MET A 854 22.54 19.03 -5.65
N ASP A 855 22.18 20.09 -4.93
CA ASP A 855 23.02 20.67 -3.88
C ASP A 855 23.30 19.62 -2.77
N LEU A 856 24.55 19.56 -2.31
CA LEU A 856 25.01 18.57 -1.32
C LEU A 856 24.29 18.71 0.02
N VAL A 857 24.12 19.94 0.52
CA VAL A 857 23.41 20.22 1.77
C VAL A 857 21.94 19.80 1.66
N GLN A 858 21.28 20.14 0.55
CA GLN A 858 19.91 19.73 0.29
C GLN A 858 19.77 18.20 0.22
N CYS A 859 20.69 17.51 -0.45
CA CYS A 859 20.73 16.05 -0.50
C CYS A 859 20.86 15.41 0.89
N LEU A 860 21.84 15.83 1.68
CA LEU A 860 22.08 15.25 3.00
C LEU A 860 20.92 15.54 3.96
N ALA A 861 20.31 16.73 3.90
CA ALA A 861 19.13 17.07 4.68
C ALA A 861 17.89 16.25 4.28
N MET A 862 17.65 16.04 2.98
CA MET A 862 16.54 15.20 2.49
C MET A 862 16.70 13.75 2.94
N VAL A 863 17.89 13.17 2.79
CA VAL A 863 18.16 11.81 3.28
C VAL A 863 18.01 11.73 4.79
N ALA A 864 18.67 12.61 5.56
CA ALA A 864 18.64 12.53 7.02
C ALA A 864 17.22 12.69 7.62
N GLN A 865 16.34 13.48 6.99
CA GLN A 865 14.93 13.59 7.39
C GLN A 865 14.09 12.37 6.99
N ASN A 866 14.33 11.79 5.81
CA ASN A 866 13.63 10.57 5.39
C ASN A 866 14.00 9.36 6.28
N GLU A 867 15.26 9.32 6.73
CA GLU A 867 15.82 8.23 7.55
C GLU A 867 15.49 8.34 9.05
N LEU A 868 15.50 9.56 9.62
CA LEU A 868 15.26 9.78 11.07
C LEU A 868 13.86 10.35 11.40
N GLY A 869 13.04 10.65 10.40
CA GLY A 869 11.81 11.42 10.55
C GLY A 869 12.07 12.93 10.73
N SER A 870 11.01 13.69 10.99
CA SER A 870 11.05 15.17 11.06
C SER A 870 11.48 15.77 12.41
N ASN A 871 11.43 14.99 13.49
CA ASN A 871 11.61 15.47 14.87
C ASN A 871 12.89 14.92 15.55
N ALA A 872 13.88 14.47 14.79
CA ALA A 872 15.12 13.91 15.36
C ALA A 872 16.02 14.98 16.01
N PRO A 873 16.85 14.63 17.01
CA PRO A 873 17.84 15.54 17.58
C PRO A 873 18.86 16.04 16.55
N ALA A 874 19.29 17.31 16.66
CA ALA A 874 20.25 17.91 15.73
C ALA A 874 21.56 17.11 15.58
N GLU A 875 22.11 16.58 16.68
CA GLU A 875 23.32 15.75 16.65
C GLU A 875 23.11 14.39 15.96
N ALA A 876 21.89 13.85 15.98
CA ALA A 876 21.55 12.65 15.23
C ALA A 876 21.44 12.95 13.72
N TYR A 877 20.81 14.06 13.33
CA TYR A 877 20.83 14.52 11.93
C TYR A 877 22.25 14.73 11.41
N LYS A 878 23.13 15.36 12.19
CA LYS A 878 24.55 15.56 11.83
C LYS A 878 25.27 14.23 11.62
N ALA A 879 25.09 13.27 12.54
CA ALA A 879 25.67 11.94 12.39
C ALA A 879 25.14 11.24 11.12
N GLN A 880 23.83 11.30 10.86
CA GLN A 880 23.23 10.72 9.65
C GLN A 880 23.74 11.40 8.37
N CYS A 881 23.91 12.72 8.35
CA CYS A 881 24.47 13.45 7.21
C CYS A 881 25.89 12.98 6.88
N VAL A 882 26.80 12.90 7.88
CA VAL A 882 28.18 12.44 7.65
C VAL A 882 28.24 10.97 7.22
N ALA A 883 27.46 10.09 7.87
CA ALA A 883 27.40 8.68 7.51
C ALA A 883 26.83 8.47 6.09
N THR A 884 25.82 9.26 5.71
CA THR A 884 25.24 9.28 4.35
C THR A 884 26.29 9.75 3.34
N HIS A 885 26.99 10.86 3.60
CA HIS A 885 27.97 11.41 2.66
C HIS A 885 29.12 10.42 2.40
N CYS A 886 29.69 9.84 3.46
CA CYS A 886 30.74 8.83 3.36
C CYS A 886 30.26 7.57 2.63
N TRP A 887 29.01 7.16 2.88
CA TRP A 887 28.41 6.01 2.20
C TRP A 887 28.30 6.25 0.69
N ILE A 888 27.76 7.40 0.26
CA ILE A 888 27.64 7.75 -1.16
C ILE A 888 29.02 7.77 -1.83
N LEU A 889 30.03 8.42 -1.22
CA LEU A 889 31.39 8.47 -1.75
C LEU A 889 32.08 7.10 -1.81
N SER A 890 31.68 6.16 -0.95
CA SER A 890 32.22 4.79 -0.93
C SER A 890 31.52 3.82 -1.89
N GLN A 891 30.46 4.26 -2.59
CA GLN A 891 29.60 3.44 -3.43
C GLN A 891 29.67 3.85 -4.90
N SER A 892 29.67 2.88 -5.81
CA SER A 892 29.68 3.14 -7.26
C SER A 892 28.27 3.34 -7.81
N GLY A 893 27.58 4.41 -7.39
CA GLY A 893 26.21 4.72 -7.82
C GLY A 893 25.69 6.08 -7.34
N TYR A 894 24.45 6.41 -7.71
CA TYR A 894 23.76 7.62 -7.26
C TYR A 894 22.62 7.21 -6.31
N PRO A 895 22.61 7.68 -5.05
CA PRO A 895 21.63 7.27 -4.03
C PRO A 895 20.20 7.56 -4.50
N ALA A 896 19.26 6.66 -4.17
CA ALA A 896 17.86 7.01 -4.29
C ALA A 896 17.53 8.12 -3.27
N VAL A 897 16.79 9.15 -3.68
CA VAL A 897 16.33 10.22 -2.78
C VAL A 897 14.86 10.51 -3.05
N TYR A 898 14.03 10.37 -2.02
CA TYR A 898 12.60 10.71 -2.07
C TYR A 898 12.40 12.23 -1.98
N GLY A 899 11.51 12.76 -2.83
CA GLY A 899 11.31 14.19 -3.09
C GLY A 899 10.64 15.01 -1.99
N ALA A 900 10.79 14.64 -0.71
CA ALA A 900 10.26 15.43 0.40
C ALA A 900 11.09 16.68 0.64
N THR A 901 10.44 17.84 0.85
CA THR A 901 11.14 19.07 1.24
C THR A 901 11.73 18.91 2.65
N PRO A 902 13.05 19.14 2.84
CA PRO A 902 13.66 19.04 4.15
C PRO A 902 13.31 20.27 5.02
N GLY A 903 13.01 20.03 6.28
CA GLY A 903 12.78 21.07 7.28
C GLY A 903 14.08 21.73 7.73
N GLU A 904 13.96 22.94 8.29
CA GLU A 904 15.11 23.79 8.60
C GLU A 904 16.07 23.17 9.65
N ALA A 905 15.60 22.28 10.51
CA ALA A 905 16.46 21.54 11.45
C ALA A 905 17.43 20.58 10.74
N ALA A 906 16.93 19.82 9.75
CA ALA A 906 17.75 18.91 8.94
C ALA A 906 18.68 19.70 8.00
N LEU A 907 18.19 20.80 7.42
CA LEU A 907 19.02 21.71 6.62
C LEU A 907 20.13 22.37 7.44
N ALA A 908 19.85 22.86 8.65
CA ALA A 908 20.85 23.45 9.52
C ALA A 908 21.93 22.43 9.92
N ALA A 909 21.54 21.19 10.27
CA ALA A 909 22.48 20.11 10.53
C ALA A 909 23.36 19.79 9.31
N ALA A 910 22.77 19.66 8.11
CA ALA A 910 23.50 19.39 6.88
C ALA A 910 24.48 20.52 6.51
N ARG A 911 24.08 21.79 6.68
CA ARG A 911 24.96 22.96 6.46
C ARG A 911 26.20 22.96 7.36
N GLU A 912 26.10 22.41 8.57
CA GLU A 912 27.22 22.35 9.52
C GLU A 912 28.23 21.24 9.19
N VAL A 913 27.79 20.12 8.60
CA VAL A 913 28.62 18.91 8.45
C VAL A 913 28.81 18.40 7.02
N ALA A 914 28.35 19.12 5.98
CA ALA A 914 28.48 18.68 4.59
C ALA A 914 29.93 18.33 4.20
N HIS A 915 30.90 19.15 4.57
CA HIS A 915 32.33 18.95 4.28
C HIS A 915 33.04 18.04 5.30
N VAL A 916 32.29 17.27 6.12
CA VAL A 916 32.84 16.38 7.16
C VAL A 916 32.67 14.92 6.74
N LEU A 917 33.78 14.18 6.78
CA LEU A 917 33.86 12.77 6.41
C LEU A 917 34.49 11.92 7.54
N LEU A 918 34.21 10.62 7.51
CA LEU A 918 34.93 9.59 8.24
C LEU A 918 35.94 8.93 7.31
N THR A 919 37.20 8.85 7.77
CA THR A 919 38.28 8.20 7.01
C THR A 919 39.02 7.16 7.84
N TYR A 920 39.63 6.19 7.15
CA TYR A 920 40.55 5.22 7.73
C TYR A 920 41.77 5.13 6.83
N ASN A 921 42.97 5.32 7.40
CA ASN A 921 44.24 5.42 6.64
C ASN A 921 44.21 6.45 5.48
N GLY A 922 43.41 7.53 5.59
CA GLY A 922 43.26 8.57 4.55
C GLY A 922 42.27 8.25 3.43
N GLN A 923 41.56 7.11 3.51
CA GLN A 923 40.52 6.70 2.56
C GLN A 923 39.14 6.83 3.21
N VAL A 924 38.12 7.20 2.44
CA VAL A 924 36.75 7.40 2.94
C VAL A 924 36.18 6.07 3.43
N CYS A 925 35.60 6.07 4.64
CA CYS A 925 35.00 4.89 5.23
C CYS A 925 33.70 4.52 4.51
N PHE A 926 33.54 3.24 4.16
CA PHE A 926 32.21 2.67 3.93
C PHE A 926 31.45 2.65 5.27
N THR A 927 30.38 3.43 5.34
CA THR A 927 29.60 3.74 6.55
C THR A 927 28.13 3.30 6.41
N PRO A 928 27.86 1.98 6.35
CA PRO A 928 26.49 1.49 6.37
C PRO A 928 25.83 1.83 7.70
N TYR A 929 24.55 2.18 7.64
CA TYR A 929 23.68 2.45 8.78
C TYR A 929 22.39 1.63 8.65
N PHE A 930 21.60 1.54 9.71
CA PHE A 930 20.37 0.74 9.76
C PHE A 930 19.43 1.25 10.86
N ALA A 931 18.16 0.82 10.83
CA ALA A 931 17.12 1.39 11.69
C ALA A 931 17.36 1.17 13.19
N SER A 932 17.49 -0.08 13.67
CA SER A 932 17.71 -0.33 15.11
C SER A 932 18.49 -1.61 15.41
N ALA A 933 19.30 -1.53 16.47
CA ALA A 933 20.05 -2.66 17.02
C ALA A 933 19.21 -3.51 17.98
N SER A 934 19.79 -4.62 18.44
CA SER A 934 19.30 -5.36 19.61
C SER A 934 19.79 -4.65 20.89
N THR A 935 20.88 -5.10 21.49
CA THR A 935 21.60 -4.36 22.55
C THR A 935 23.00 -3.90 22.11
N GLY A 936 23.35 -4.20 20.86
CA GLY A 936 24.60 -3.85 20.20
C GLY A 936 24.57 -4.29 18.74
N THR A 937 25.60 -3.89 18.00
CA THR A 937 25.66 -4.04 16.54
C THR A 937 26.25 -5.38 16.08
N ALA A 938 26.09 -5.70 14.81
CA ALA A 938 26.82 -6.74 14.11
C ALA A 938 28.17 -6.20 13.59
N SER A 939 29.20 -7.05 13.53
CA SER A 939 30.42 -6.73 12.79
C SER A 939 30.24 -6.96 11.29
N ALA A 940 31.08 -6.36 10.45
CA ALA A 940 31.07 -6.65 9.01
C ALA A 940 31.34 -8.14 8.71
N ALA A 941 32.08 -8.83 9.58
CA ALA A 941 32.31 -10.26 9.50
C ALA A 941 31.06 -11.10 9.84
N ASP A 942 30.18 -10.63 10.74
CA ASP A 942 28.92 -11.29 11.08
C ASP A 942 27.87 -11.16 9.95
N VAL A 943 27.89 -10.07 9.18
CA VAL A 943 26.91 -9.78 8.11
C VAL A 943 27.38 -10.27 6.73
N TRP A 944 28.61 -9.93 6.33
CA TRP A 944 29.15 -10.18 4.99
C TRP A 944 30.34 -11.16 4.96
N GLY A 945 30.75 -11.70 6.11
CA GLY A 945 31.85 -12.68 6.21
C GLY A 945 33.27 -12.13 6.04
N ASN A 946 33.41 -10.82 5.82
CA ASN A 946 34.68 -10.12 5.64
C ASN A 946 34.81 -8.99 6.68
N ASP A 947 35.98 -8.87 7.29
CA ASP A 947 36.23 -7.90 8.36
C ASP A 947 36.56 -6.48 7.82
N ARG A 948 36.21 -5.45 8.59
CA ARG A 948 36.66 -4.06 8.39
C ARG A 948 36.95 -3.41 9.75
N PRO A 949 38.12 -2.78 9.96
CA PRO A 949 38.51 -2.26 11.27
C PRO A 949 37.52 -1.28 11.91
N TRP A 950 36.80 -0.51 11.09
CA TRP A 950 35.80 0.48 11.54
C TRP A 950 34.35 -0.02 11.50
N LEU A 951 34.11 -1.32 11.31
CA LEU A 951 32.77 -1.94 11.34
C LEU A 951 32.77 -3.15 12.27
N GLN A 952 33.03 -2.88 13.54
CA GLN A 952 33.04 -3.86 14.62
C GLN A 952 31.71 -3.85 15.39
N ALA A 953 31.46 -4.92 16.15
CA ALA A 953 30.29 -5.03 17.00
C ALA A 953 30.46 -4.18 18.28
N VAL A 954 29.61 -3.17 18.48
CA VAL A 954 29.67 -2.20 19.60
C VAL A 954 28.34 -2.13 20.37
N ASP A 955 28.38 -1.65 21.61
CA ASP A 955 27.19 -1.52 22.47
C ASP A 955 26.19 -0.50 21.90
N SER A 956 24.90 -0.85 21.91
CA SER A 956 23.80 0.02 21.45
C SER A 956 22.59 -0.19 22.37
N PRO A 957 22.68 0.24 23.64
CA PRO A 957 21.70 -0.09 24.66
C PRO A 957 20.44 0.78 24.58
N TYR A 958 20.54 2.00 24.04
CA TYR A 958 19.42 2.94 23.98
C TYR A 958 18.31 2.49 23.02
N ASP A 959 18.64 1.71 21.99
CA ASP A 959 17.71 1.08 21.05
C ASP A 959 16.57 0.36 21.78
N GLN A 960 16.89 -0.39 22.85
CA GLN A 960 15.90 -1.11 23.67
C GLN A 960 14.87 -0.19 24.35
N SER A 961 15.23 1.07 24.61
CA SER A 961 14.39 2.06 25.30
C SER A 961 13.75 3.11 24.39
N VAL A 962 14.31 3.33 23.19
CA VAL A 962 13.92 4.43 22.30
C VAL A 962 13.33 3.93 20.97
N ALA A 963 13.74 2.76 20.47
CA ALA A 963 13.33 2.27 19.16
C ALA A 963 11.95 1.57 19.21
N SER A 964 10.94 2.16 18.56
CA SER A 964 9.60 1.56 18.42
C SER A 964 9.59 0.22 17.67
N ASN A 965 10.67 -0.08 16.95
CA ASN A 965 10.88 -1.32 16.21
C ASN A 965 11.86 -2.31 16.88
N TRP A 966 12.28 -2.07 18.15
CA TRP A 966 13.30 -2.87 18.84
C TRP A 966 12.97 -4.37 18.96
N HIS A 967 11.75 -4.70 19.37
CA HIS A 967 11.25 -6.08 19.51
C HIS A 967 9.84 -6.16 18.92
N THR A 968 9.71 -5.67 17.69
CA THR A 968 8.50 -5.88 16.89
C THR A 968 8.90 -6.43 15.52
N ASN A 969 8.20 -7.46 15.09
CA ASN A 969 8.09 -7.90 13.71
C ASN A 969 6.66 -7.62 13.24
N GLY A 970 6.52 -6.84 12.17
CA GLY A 970 5.27 -6.16 11.88
C GLY A 970 4.89 -5.13 12.95
N SER A 971 3.61 -5.09 13.34
CA SER A 971 3.03 -3.93 14.05
C SER A 971 2.88 -4.09 15.58
N SER A 972 3.14 -5.27 16.16
CA SER A 972 2.86 -5.49 17.61
C SER A 972 3.58 -6.65 18.31
N SER A 973 4.33 -7.52 17.62
CA SER A 973 4.89 -8.76 18.18
C SER A 973 6.32 -8.96 17.72
N GLY A 974 7.30 -9.09 18.62
CA GLY A 974 8.68 -9.45 18.26
C GLY A 974 8.81 -10.81 17.54
N THR A 975 7.80 -11.68 17.68
CA THR A 975 7.79 -12.99 17.01
C THR A 975 7.16 -12.94 15.61
N ALA A 976 7.69 -13.75 14.69
CA ALA A 976 7.03 -14.13 13.43
C ALA A 976 6.92 -15.66 13.29
N ARG A 977 5.84 -16.12 12.68
CA ARG A 977 5.43 -17.53 12.65
C ARG A 977 5.52 -18.09 11.24
N PHE A 978 6.15 -19.25 11.05
CA PHE A 978 6.32 -19.89 9.76
C PHE A 978 5.79 -21.32 9.81
N SER A 979 4.83 -21.67 8.95
CA SER A 979 4.28 -23.03 8.94
C SER A 979 5.37 -24.05 8.62
N ARG A 980 5.33 -25.21 9.29
CA ARG A 980 6.26 -26.32 9.04
C ARG A 980 6.25 -26.69 7.56
N GLN A 981 5.08 -26.70 6.92
CA GLN A 981 4.96 -27.07 5.51
C GLN A 981 5.62 -26.05 4.57
N THR A 982 5.37 -24.75 4.78
CA THR A 982 6.01 -23.66 4.01
C THR A 982 7.52 -23.75 4.07
N LEU A 983 8.09 -23.99 5.27
CA LEU A 983 9.52 -24.16 5.44
C LEU A 983 10.04 -25.47 4.83
N GLN A 984 9.28 -26.57 4.94
CA GLN A 984 9.66 -27.85 4.32
C GLN A 984 9.83 -27.72 2.81
N ASP A 985 8.87 -27.10 2.14
CA ASP A 985 8.85 -26.97 0.68
C ASP A 985 9.87 -25.92 0.20
N ARG A 986 10.11 -24.84 0.96
CA ARG A 986 11.14 -23.85 0.62
C ARG A 986 12.57 -24.34 0.89
N ILE A 987 12.83 -25.06 1.97
CA ILE A 987 14.12 -25.73 2.19
C ILE A 987 14.41 -26.74 1.07
N LYS A 988 13.37 -27.44 0.60
CA LYS A 988 13.45 -28.37 -0.54
C LYS A 988 13.62 -27.66 -1.90
N SER A 989 13.13 -26.43 -2.05
CA SER A 989 13.35 -25.56 -3.21
C SER A 989 14.79 -25.04 -3.24
N GLU A 990 15.18 -24.28 -2.21
CA GLU A 990 16.42 -23.49 -2.21
C GLU A 990 17.67 -24.34 -1.96
N LEU A 991 17.58 -25.32 -1.05
CA LEU A 991 18.71 -26.14 -0.61
C LEU A 991 18.63 -27.59 -1.12
N GLY A 992 17.50 -28.01 -1.69
CA GLY A 992 17.30 -29.37 -2.17
C GLY A 992 17.19 -30.44 -1.06
N ILE A 993 17.13 -30.03 0.21
CA ILE A 993 17.06 -30.93 1.36
C ILE A 993 15.61 -31.39 1.55
N ASP A 994 15.38 -32.70 1.48
CA ASP A 994 14.06 -33.27 1.80
C ASP A 994 13.96 -33.56 3.31
N LEU A 995 13.02 -32.90 3.98
CA LEU A 995 12.78 -33.01 5.42
C LEU A 995 11.50 -33.83 5.75
N SER A 996 10.93 -34.53 4.76
CA SER A 996 9.75 -35.36 4.97
C SER A 996 10.05 -36.50 5.98
N GLY A 997 9.32 -36.49 7.10
CA GLY A 997 9.51 -37.44 8.21
C GLY A 997 10.69 -37.12 9.16
N VAL A 998 11.36 -35.98 8.98
CA VAL A 998 12.40 -35.48 9.90
C VAL A 998 11.75 -34.63 11.00
N ASP A 999 12.11 -34.85 12.27
CA ASP A 999 11.64 -34.06 13.41
C ASP A 999 11.93 -32.55 13.22
N PRO A 1000 10.92 -31.66 13.19
CA PRO A 1000 11.09 -30.20 13.08
C PRO A 1000 12.10 -29.60 14.07
N ASN A 1001 12.22 -30.16 15.28
CA ASN A 1001 13.17 -29.71 16.29
C ASN A 1001 14.65 -29.92 15.87
N SER A 1002 14.90 -30.71 14.82
CA SER A 1002 16.22 -30.96 14.25
C SER A 1002 16.50 -30.23 12.93
N TRP A 1003 15.56 -29.40 12.45
CA TRP A 1003 15.68 -28.73 11.14
C TRP A 1003 16.63 -27.54 11.14
N PHE A 1004 16.83 -26.88 12.28
CA PHE A 1004 17.64 -25.66 12.39
C PHE A 1004 18.54 -25.71 13.62
N LYS A 1005 19.73 -25.13 13.52
CA LYS A 1005 20.71 -25.08 14.61
C LYS A 1005 21.67 -23.91 14.41
N ILE A 1006 21.61 -22.90 15.28
CA ILE A 1006 22.53 -21.77 15.26
C ILE A 1006 23.94 -22.30 15.56
N LEU A 1007 24.90 -22.05 14.66
CA LEU A 1007 26.29 -22.48 14.81
C LEU A 1007 27.16 -21.39 15.42
N SER A 1008 26.87 -20.12 15.09
CA SER A 1008 27.52 -18.95 15.68
C SER A 1008 26.62 -17.73 15.58
N ALA A 1009 26.45 -17.05 16.71
CA ALA A 1009 25.91 -15.69 16.81
C ALA A 1009 26.87 -14.85 17.66
N ASN A 1010 26.85 -13.52 17.48
CA ASN A 1010 27.67 -12.62 18.30
C ASN A 1010 27.02 -12.34 19.68
N GLN A 1011 27.72 -11.60 20.53
CA GLN A 1011 27.32 -11.35 21.93
C GLN A 1011 25.98 -10.60 22.10
N TYR A 1012 25.47 -9.95 21.05
CA TYR A 1012 24.17 -9.25 21.04
C TYR A 1012 23.07 -10.03 20.29
N GLY A 1013 23.34 -11.27 19.87
CA GLY A 1013 22.36 -12.18 19.26
C GLY A 1013 22.34 -12.22 17.72
N TRP A 1014 23.16 -11.44 17.02
CA TRP A 1014 23.22 -11.44 15.56
C TRP A 1014 23.76 -12.78 15.03
N VAL A 1015 22.93 -13.51 14.28
CA VAL A 1015 23.25 -14.87 13.79
C VAL A 1015 24.17 -14.79 12.57
N ALA A 1016 25.45 -15.06 12.76
CA ALA A 1016 26.41 -15.13 11.66
C ALA A 1016 26.25 -16.42 10.84
N LYS A 1017 25.98 -17.58 11.47
CA LYS A 1017 25.86 -18.89 10.79
C LYS A 1017 24.81 -19.81 11.41
N ILE A 1018 24.04 -20.47 10.54
CA ILE A 1018 22.99 -21.43 10.90
C ILE A 1018 23.08 -22.67 10.02
N GLN A 1019 22.95 -23.85 10.64
CA GLN A 1019 22.79 -25.13 9.97
C GLN A 1019 21.31 -25.33 9.63
N VAL A 1020 21.03 -25.78 8.41
CA VAL A 1020 19.69 -26.14 7.93
C VAL A 1020 19.70 -27.61 7.50
N GLY A 1021 18.80 -28.39 8.09
CA GLY A 1021 18.70 -29.84 7.91
C GLY A 1021 19.39 -30.66 9.03
N PRO A 1022 19.00 -31.94 9.18
CA PRO A 1022 19.46 -32.80 10.27
C PRO A 1022 20.95 -33.18 10.11
N ASP A 1023 21.61 -33.45 11.23
CA ASP A 1023 23.04 -33.80 11.28
C ASP A 1023 23.38 -34.96 10.30
N GLY A 1024 24.14 -34.65 9.24
CA GLY A 1024 24.54 -35.59 8.19
C GLY A 1024 23.83 -35.41 6.84
N ASN A 1025 22.77 -34.61 6.77
CA ASN A 1025 22.13 -34.16 5.52
C ASN A 1025 21.69 -32.69 5.66
N SER A 1026 22.67 -31.81 5.81
CA SER A 1026 22.50 -30.42 6.21
C SER A 1026 23.42 -29.46 5.45
N GLU A 1027 22.89 -28.31 5.04
CA GLU A 1027 23.67 -27.16 4.53
C GLU A 1027 24.02 -26.21 5.68
N THR A 1028 25.01 -25.33 5.47
CA THR A 1028 25.35 -24.25 6.42
C THR A 1028 25.33 -22.92 5.69
N VAL A 1029 24.48 -22.00 6.15
CA VAL A 1029 24.21 -20.70 5.53
C VAL A 1029 24.46 -19.57 6.53
N SER A 1030 24.60 -18.33 6.06
CA SER A 1030 24.62 -17.16 6.94
C SER A 1030 23.23 -16.84 7.47
N GLY A 1031 23.12 -16.20 8.65
CA GLY A 1031 21.82 -15.73 9.15
C GLY A 1031 21.18 -14.70 8.20
N ARG A 1032 22.01 -13.89 7.53
CA ARG A 1032 21.61 -12.99 6.45
C ARG A 1032 20.93 -13.74 5.30
N TRP A 1033 21.58 -14.74 4.73
CA TRP A 1033 21.00 -15.53 3.65
C TRP A 1033 19.70 -16.22 4.10
N PHE A 1034 19.67 -16.73 5.32
CA PHE A 1034 18.50 -17.35 5.94
C PHE A 1034 17.31 -16.38 6.07
N ARG A 1035 17.52 -15.14 6.54
CA ARG A 1035 16.52 -14.04 6.52
C ARG A 1035 15.99 -13.80 5.12
N GLU A 1036 16.89 -13.50 4.18
CA GLU A 1036 16.55 -12.91 2.88
C GLU A 1036 16.08 -13.92 1.83
N ASN A 1037 16.57 -15.17 1.88
CA ASN A 1037 16.34 -16.15 0.82
C ASN A 1037 15.44 -17.30 1.28
N LEU A 1038 15.52 -17.69 2.57
CA LEU A 1038 14.70 -18.78 3.12
C LEU A 1038 13.44 -18.28 3.83
N LEU A 1039 13.44 -17.08 4.42
CA LEU A 1039 12.30 -16.55 5.21
C LEU A 1039 11.59 -15.32 4.61
N ALA A 1040 12.15 -14.65 3.61
CA ALA A 1040 11.53 -13.43 3.05
C ALA A 1040 10.11 -13.69 2.52
N GLY A 1041 9.17 -12.82 2.89
CA GLY A 1041 7.79 -12.78 2.37
C GLY A 1041 6.91 -14.02 2.62
N GLN A 1042 7.27 -14.92 3.55
CA GLN A 1042 6.59 -16.22 3.73
C GLN A 1042 6.26 -16.58 5.20
N SER A 1043 6.19 -15.59 6.08
CA SER A 1043 5.56 -15.76 7.40
C SER A 1043 4.04 -15.96 7.25
N VAL A 1044 3.43 -16.70 8.18
CA VAL A 1044 1.97 -16.74 8.41
C VAL A 1044 1.43 -15.34 8.70
N ASP A 1045 2.28 -14.46 9.27
CA ASP A 1045 1.99 -13.05 9.55
C ASP A 1045 2.27 -12.13 8.32
N GLY A 1046 2.55 -12.70 7.15
CA GLY A 1046 2.72 -12.00 5.87
C GLY A 1046 4.03 -11.23 5.68
N ARG A 1047 4.93 -11.23 6.68
CA ARG A 1047 6.12 -10.35 6.72
C ARG A 1047 7.44 -11.13 6.86
N SER A 1048 8.53 -10.60 6.32
CA SER A 1048 9.89 -11.16 6.46
C SER A 1048 10.40 -11.06 7.91
N LEU A 1049 11.55 -11.67 8.25
CA LEU A 1049 12.26 -11.28 9.47
C LEU A 1049 12.89 -9.89 9.27
N ARG A 1050 12.73 -8.99 10.25
CA ARG A 1050 13.29 -7.63 10.20
C ARG A 1050 14.81 -7.58 10.38
N SER A 1051 15.43 -8.58 10.99
CA SER A 1051 16.88 -8.66 11.21
C SER A 1051 17.39 -10.10 11.12
N GLN A 1052 18.72 -10.28 11.17
CA GLN A 1052 19.36 -11.58 11.43
C GLN A 1052 19.63 -11.84 12.93
N CYS A 1053 19.10 -11.00 13.83
CA CYS A 1053 19.21 -11.17 15.28
C CYS A 1053 17.93 -11.81 15.83
N PHE A 1054 17.89 -13.14 15.85
CA PHE A 1054 16.71 -13.89 16.27
C PHE A 1054 17.04 -15.18 17.04
N THR A 1055 16.09 -15.65 17.83
CA THR A 1055 16.01 -17.04 18.30
C THR A 1055 14.85 -17.76 17.63
N PHE A 1056 14.71 -19.09 17.80
CA PHE A 1056 13.55 -19.82 17.30
C PHE A 1056 13.14 -21.00 18.18
N THR A 1057 11.87 -21.37 18.10
CA THR A 1057 11.27 -22.57 18.70
C THR A 1057 10.25 -23.17 17.74
N TYR A 1058 10.08 -24.50 17.72
CA TYR A 1058 8.98 -25.14 17.01
C TYR A 1058 7.82 -25.44 17.96
N ASP A 1059 6.61 -24.99 17.60
CA ASP A 1059 5.37 -25.29 18.29
C ASP A 1059 4.61 -26.38 17.54
N SER A 1060 4.55 -27.57 18.15
CA SER A 1060 3.84 -28.74 17.60
C SER A 1060 2.31 -28.67 17.72
N GLY A 1061 1.77 -27.75 18.51
CA GLY A 1061 0.34 -27.47 18.61
C GLY A 1061 -0.16 -26.54 17.51
N LEU A 1062 0.71 -25.64 17.02
CA LEU A 1062 0.45 -24.71 15.91
C LEU A 1062 1.01 -25.21 14.56
N ASP A 1063 1.78 -26.31 14.54
CA ASP A 1063 2.61 -26.79 13.43
C ASP A 1063 3.46 -25.68 12.77
N CYS A 1064 4.02 -24.80 13.60
CA CYS A 1064 4.75 -23.61 13.18
C CYS A 1064 6.10 -23.46 13.89
N PHE A 1065 7.09 -22.93 13.18
CA PHE A 1065 8.27 -22.35 13.80
C PHE A 1065 7.98 -20.90 14.17
N ILE A 1066 8.27 -20.54 15.43
CA ILE A 1066 8.17 -19.19 15.97
C ILE A 1066 9.60 -18.65 16.04
N PHE A 1067 9.88 -17.56 15.32
CA PHE A 1067 11.15 -16.83 15.35
C PHE A 1067 10.97 -15.56 16.17
N ASP A 1068 11.77 -15.37 17.21
CA ASP A 1068 11.72 -14.20 18.10
C ASP A 1068 12.84 -13.23 17.73
N VAL A 1069 12.49 -12.02 17.27
CA VAL A 1069 13.37 -11.13 16.47
C VAL A 1069 13.63 -9.79 17.17
N TYR A 1070 14.89 -9.36 17.19
CA TYR A 1070 15.33 -8.10 17.79
C TYR A 1070 16.02 -7.20 16.76
N GLY A 1071 15.80 -5.89 16.84
CA GLY A 1071 16.31 -4.88 15.91
C GLY A 1071 15.68 -4.94 14.50
N TYR A 1072 16.02 -3.96 13.68
CA TYR A 1072 15.57 -3.81 12.30
C TYR A 1072 16.76 -3.44 11.40
N GLY A 1073 17.03 -4.29 10.40
CA GLY A 1073 18.03 -4.08 9.36
C GLY A 1073 19.15 -5.13 9.36
N HIS A 1074 20.22 -4.84 8.62
CA HIS A 1074 21.40 -5.72 8.53
C HIS A 1074 22.27 -5.74 9.79
N GLY A 1075 22.21 -4.67 10.60
CA GLY A 1075 22.77 -4.62 11.96
C GLY A 1075 24.16 -4.03 12.11
N CYS A 1076 24.86 -3.67 11.03
CA CYS A 1076 26.26 -3.26 11.08
C CYS A 1076 26.47 -1.75 10.90
N GLY A 1077 27.46 -1.18 11.59
CA GLY A 1077 27.73 0.27 11.57
C GLY A 1077 26.79 1.04 12.48
N MET A 1078 26.21 2.15 12.00
CA MET A 1078 25.40 3.04 12.84
C MET A 1078 23.92 2.64 12.93
N SER A 1079 23.42 2.50 14.17
CA SER A 1079 21.97 2.45 14.44
C SER A 1079 21.38 3.86 14.42
N GLN A 1080 20.31 4.07 13.66
CA GLN A 1080 19.56 5.34 13.58
C GLN A 1080 18.84 5.65 14.89
N TRP A 1081 18.04 4.71 15.40
CA TRP A 1081 17.37 4.87 16.71
C TRP A 1081 18.36 4.93 17.86
N GLY A 1082 19.47 4.20 17.78
CA GLY A 1082 20.55 4.27 18.75
C GLY A 1082 21.24 5.65 18.74
N ALA A 1083 21.50 6.23 17.57
CA ALA A 1083 22.05 7.59 17.43
C ALA A 1083 21.10 8.65 18.01
N ILE A 1084 19.78 8.53 17.79
CA ILE A 1084 18.77 9.37 18.46
C ILE A 1084 18.88 9.23 19.99
N GLY A 1085 19.00 8.01 20.52
CA GLY A 1085 19.15 7.74 21.94
C GLY A 1085 20.45 8.32 22.55
N TYR A 1086 21.59 8.19 21.88
CA TYR A 1086 22.85 8.81 22.30
C TYR A 1086 22.75 10.35 22.30
N ALA A 1087 22.16 10.95 21.26
CA ALA A 1087 21.96 12.41 21.18
C ALA A 1087 21.00 12.93 22.27
N GLN A 1088 19.92 12.21 22.58
CA GLN A 1088 19.03 12.51 23.70
C GLN A 1088 19.74 12.45 25.07
N ASN A 1089 20.79 11.62 25.18
CA ASN A 1089 21.66 11.53 26.36
C ASN A 1089 22.89 12.47 26.28
N GLY A 1090 22.85 13.48 25.40
CA GLY A 1090 23.82 14.58 25.37
C GLY A 1090 25.14 14.30 24.64
N TRP A 1091 25.22 13.26 23.82
CA TRP A 1091 26.39 12.98 22.98
C TRP A 1091 26.40 13.90 21.74
N GLY A 1092 27.59 14.38 21.35
CA GLY A 1092 27.77 15.08 20.09
C GLY A 1092 27.82 14.12 18.91
N TYR A 1093 27.55 14.62 17.70
CA TYR A 1093 27.59 13.79 16.48
C TYR A 1093 28.96 13.10 16.28
N GLN A 1094 30.04 13.73 16.74
CA GLN A 1094 31.40 13.19 16.65
C GLN A 1094 31.57 11.95 17.53
N ASP A 1095 31.04 11.97 18.76
CA ASP A 1095 31.09 10.85 19.69
C ASP A 1095 30.25 9.67 19.17
N ILE A 1096 29.06 9.97 18.65
CA ILE A 1096 28.14 9.00 18.02
C ILE A 1096 28.83 8.29 16.86
N LEU A 1097 29.43 9.05 15.93
CA LEU A 1097 30.12 8.49 14.76
C LEU A 1097 31.36 7.68 15.14
N LEU A 1098 32.20 8.16 16.05
CA LEU A 1098 33.43 7.47 16.46
C LEU A 1098 33.16 6.22 17.32
N HIS A 1099 32.00 6.15 17.96
CA HIS A 1099 31.51 4.94 18.61
C HIS A 1099 31.13 3.86 17.59
N TYR A 1100 30.17 4.13 16.71
CA TYR A 1100 29.69 3.15 15.73
C TYR A 1100 30.74 2.78 14.68
N TYR A 1101 31.57 3.73 14.26
CA TYR A 1101 32.65 3.53 13.31
C TYR A 1101 34.02 3.48 14.00
N SER A 1102 34.08 2.66 15.06
CA SER A 1102 35.22 2.51 15.98
C SER A 1102 36.59 2.47 15.27
N GLY A 1103 37.40 3.52 15.46
CA GLY A 1103 38.75 3.62 14.89
C GLY A 1103 38.84 4.31 13.52
N ALA A 1104 37.72 4.76 12.95
CA ALA A 1104 37.73 5.80 11.93
C ALA A 1104 38.21 7.15 12.52
N THR A 1105 38.53 8.11 11.64
CA THR A 1105 38.96 9.47 11.99
C THR A 1105 38.06 10.48 11.29
N ILE A 1106 37.54 11.45 12.04
CA ILE A 1106 36.77 12.56 11.46
C ILE A 1106 37.73 13.50 10.74
N THR A 1107 37.40 13.81 9.48
CA THR A 1107 38.20 14.63 8.56
C THR A 1107 37.29 15.70 7.97
N THR A 1108 37.73 16.96 7.99
CA THR A 1108 37.06 18.07 7.29
C THR A 1108 37.96 18.51 6.13
N TYR A 1109 37.38 18.79 4.97
CA TYR A 1109 38.10 19.21 3.76
C TYR A 1109 37.75 20.64 3.33
#